data_AF-A0A8W8P004-F1
#
_entry.id   AF-A0A8W8P004-F1
#
_cell.length_a   1.000
_cell.length_b   1.000
_cell.length_c   1.000
_cell.angle_alpha   90.00
_cell.angle_beta   90.00
_cell.angle_gamma   90.00
#
_symmetry.space_group_name_H-M   'P 1'
#
loop_
_entity.id
_entity.type
_entity.pdbx_description
1 polymer ?
#
loop_
_entity_poly.entity_id
_entity_poly.type
_entity_poly.pdbx_seq_one_letter_code
_entity_poly.pdbx_strand_id
1 'polypeptide(L)'
;MQENLIRLSMSEVYGCNTTGYYGANCSIPCPDVNCQYCHIETGTCQGCKTGYQGHRCELVCTNRTYGDGCKYGCGFCSNSTQCHHITGKCLDGCEPGYKSDLCNQTCESKTYGVDCNETCGQCRDGNQCFHINGTCLTGCDAGYQGDLCKTSCPVGFYGQDCADECNDKCLGCNNVDGRCDRGCYPGWKGDYCQQPCDGKLYGENCTMPCGQCFEAAQCHHINGTCFNGCDQGYQGDKCIEECADGTFDYNCEETCGANCNSCNKKTGVCDFGCKPGWRGQYCEMECIAGYFGENCSSTCGNCLNIENNSTCHPVNGSCSEGCGPGYQEPTCKEKCEKGTYGMKCSKTCGHCSAGTICSPLNGTCSAGCSSGYLGDLCDKACEYGTFGENCREKCNDTCVGCNNVNGLCETGCTSGWTGDYCQNAIKVGPTTEDVPIYLVIGPIIVVLVIGISVLVIFMVLKRRRIQKTSRDKSVIDPREGDKPEFENIEMTIGTNRGNNTSQPGVSKAETNTNEKMENNQDDGADIYANEDTIEDIRLDEIESVIADKQQNDNEGFKLEYRALPSGETRQCDVGKKPENKTRNRFKTTFPYDHSRVILTMQPDGASDYINANYIDGPDRPKQYIAAQGPKKNTVVDFWRMIWQEEVTSVVMLTNLKEGDKIKCTQYWPDVNRLSDYGPVSVKLIGEKEYAFYIERILSVRYKELQKIRVVTQYHYTSWPDHGVPEPLCLLIFHHHVISRTTNDKKVPIVVHCSAGVGRTGTYIALDALYHIGKQTGKVNVAYFVKNMRGNRMTMVQTIEQYIMLYLALKKSFEAPIEIKSLSDFCSMTERAMKDIPANQNPIKEEFQQLLKVRPNYTDADYEMAKEGLQNIQIDTVLPLDKYSLYLSSSVPNRGNFINAINVSSYTNPKRFIVTKYPRRDDAVDFLRLLNDHESLTVVCMDPVYEIHSVQSWLPDISASKVVPPFTVHCQSKSETEITRHVILIIQNDGETHSVTVISPSTRLTTVDTSQLRRLVSEVLNSSANNPITVVSSDGAILCGVFIAVHNAVQQIQLDDGVDIFTAVRQLQVRRPELCSTFEEYNMVHKTVTDHIQSTSESIYSNQ
;
A
#
# COMPACT_ATOMS: atom_id res chain seq x y z
N MET A 1 16.16 36.14 104.87
CA MET A 1 16.75 35.11 105.74
C MET A 1 18.25 35.38 105.73
N GLN A 2 18.76 36.16 106.68
CA GLN A 2 19.12 35.76 108.06
C GLN A 2 20.27 34.74 108.05
N GLU A 3 21.36 34.89 108.82
CA GLU A 3 21.78 35.88 109.84
C GLU A 3 23.33 35.79 109.94
N ASN A 4 24.13 36.68 110.54
CA ASN A 4 23.96 37.44 111.77
C ASN A 4 24.94 38.65 111.84
N LEU A 5 24.70 39.62 112.74
CA LEU A 5 25.65 40.71 113.04
C LEU A 5 26.62 40.31 114.15
N ILE A 6 27.91 40.65 114.06
CA ILE A 6 28.78 40.83 115.24
C ILE A 6 29.51 42.18 115.20
N ARG A 7 28.89 43.13 115.93
CA ARG A 7 29.43 44.34 116.58
C ARG A 7 30.82 44.86 116.23
N LEU A 8 30.79 46.06 115.64
CA LEU A 8 31.63 47.22 115.98
C LEU A 8 32.19 47.21 117.41
N SER A 9 33.49 47.47 117.55
CA SER A 9 34.00 48.39 118.57
C SER A 9 34.04 49.81 117.96
N MET A 10 33.83 50.84 118.79
CA MET A 10 33.84 52.23 118.31
C MET A 10 35.27 52.79 118.31
N SER A 11 35.69 53.35 117.19
CA SER A 11 36.64 54.47 117.13
C SER A 11 36.01 55.58 116.28
N GLU A 12 36.26 56.84 116.64
CA GLU A 12 35.50 57.97 116.11
C GLU A 12 35.88 58.30 114.65
N VAL A 13 34.89 58.74 113.88
CA VAL A 13 35.05 59.06 112.46
C VAL A 13 35.70 60.43 112.29
N TYR A 14 36.92 60.44 111.76
CA TYR A 14 37.52 61.63 111.13
C TYR A 14 37.35 61.50 109.62
N GLY A 15 36.23 62.02 109.12
CA GLY A 15 35.78 61.90 107.73
C GLY A 15 35.11 63.18 107.24
N CYS A 16 35.28 63.52 105.96
CA CYS A 16 34.70 64.72 105.37
C CYS A 16 33.22 64.52 105.04
N ASN A 17 32.34 65.33 105.65
CA ASN A 17 30.88 65.28 105.43
C ASN A 17 30.43 65.64 104.00
N THR A 18 31.29 66.26 103.19
CA THR A 18 31.03 66.58 101.78
C THR A 18 31.87 65.68 100.87
N THR A 19 31.21 64.75 100.18
CA THR A 19 31.83 63.90 99.15
C THR A 19 32.49 64.74 98.05
N GLY A 20 33.67 64.32 97.60
CA GLY A 20 34.43 65.04 96.57
C GLY A 20 35.48 66.01 97.12
N TYR A 21 35.73 66.04 98.42
CA TYR A 21 36.76 66.86 99.06
C TYR A 21 37.59 66.08 100.09
N TYR A 22 38.84 66.49 100.28
CA TYR A 22 39.84 65.87 101.17
C TYR A 22 40.73 66.94 101.85
N GLY A 23 41.71 66.49 102.65
CA GLY A 23 42.59 67.32 103.46
C GLY A 23 42.01 67.68 104.82
N ALA A 24 42.86 68.18 105.73
CA ALA A 24 42.55 68.32 107.17
C ALA A 24 41.29 69.14 107.52
N ASN A 25 40.92 70.11 106.67
CA ASN A 25 39.70 70.93 106.81
C ASN A 25 38.68 70.67 105.67
N CYS A 26 38.76 69.52 104.98
CA CYS A 26 37.83 69.10 103.93
C CYS A 26 37.63 70.12 102.79
N SER A 27 38.68 70.88 102.48
CA SER A 27 38.62 72.07 101.63
C SER A 27 39.44 71.96 100.33
N ILE A 28 40.05 70.80 100.05
CA ILE A 28 40.73 70.49 98.78
C ILE A 28 39.83 69.56 97.97
N PRO A 29 39.39 69.88 96.74
CA PRO A 29 38.58 68.96 95.94
C PRO A 29 39.39 67.71 95.53
N CYS A 30 38.71 66.58 95.37
CA CYS A 30 39.32 65.36 94.82
C CYS A 30 39.95 65.63 93.44
N PRO A 31 41.11 65.02 93.12
CA PRO A 31 41.95 65.45 92.00
C PRO A 31 41.39 65.17 90.60
N ASP A 32 40.33 64.37 90.47
CA ASP A 32 39.58 64.18 89.21
C ASP A 32 38.07 64.13 89.49
N VAL A 33 37.28 64.76 88.62
CA VAL A 33 35.81 64.81 88.72
C VAL A 33 35.12 63.48 88.43
N ASN A 34 35.81 62.53 87.81
CA ASN A 34 35.31 61.18 87.48
C ASN A 34 35.56 60.17 88.61
N CYS A 35 36.28 60.58 89.65
CA CYS A 35 36.37 59.85 90.91
C CYS A 35 35.01 59.84 91.64
N GLN A 36 34.61 58.70 92.22
CA GLN A 36 33.42 58.63 93.09
C GLN A 36 33.74 59.11 94.51
N TYR A 37 34.86 58.68 95.08
CA TYR A 37 35.34 59.05 96.41
C TYR A 37 36.87 58.93 96.46
N CYS A 38 37.54 59.94 97.03
CA CYS A 38 38.98 59.97 97.19
C CYS A 38 39.40 59.90 98.66
N HIS A 39 40.58 59.35 98.91
CA HIS A 39 41.12 59.09 100.24
C HIS A 39 41.45 60.40 100.98
N ILE A 40 40.99 60.53 102.23
CA ILE A 40 40.92 61.82 102.96
C ILE A 40 42.27 62.51 103.17
N GLU A 41 43.37 61.77 103.33
CA GLU A 41 44.70 62.35 103.50
C GLU A 41 45.46 62.56 102.18
N THR A 42 45.27 61.66 101.20
CA THR A 42 46.17 61.55 100.03
C THR A 42 45.53 61.97 98.71
N GLY A 43 44.21 62.13 98.65
CA GLY A 43 43.48 62.40 97.41
C GLY A 43 43.43 61.23 96.42
N THR A 44 43.98 60.06 96.76
CA THR A 44 43.96 58.86 95.90
C THR A 44 42.52 58.42 95.64
N CYS A 45 42.12 58.21 94.39
CA CYS A 45 40.76 57.75 94.10
C CYS A 45 40.57 56.27 94.49
N GLN A 46 39.40 55.93 95.04
CA GLN A 46 39.07 54.56 95.49
C GLN A 46 37.87 53.94 94.74
N GLY A 47 37.42 54.56 93.64
CA GLY A 47 36.38 54.02 92.76
C GLY A 47 36.05 54.99 91.62
N CYS A 48 35.93 54.47 90.39
CA CYS A 48 35.66 55.27 89.20
C CYS A 48 34.18 55.31 88.84
N LYS A 49 33.72 56.43 88.27
CA LYS A 49 32.39 56.49 87.65
C LYS A 49 32.33 55.56 86.45
N THR A 50 31.15 55.01 86.17
CA THR A 50 30.90 54.05 85.09
C THR A 50 31.46 54.55 83.76
N GLY A 51 32.21 53.70 83.06
CA GLY A 51 32.89 54.05 81.81
C GLY A 51 34.27 54.70 81.95
N TYR A 52 34.83 54.78 83.17
CA TYR A 52 36.18 55.28 83.44
C TYR A 52 37.03 54.27 84.21
N GLN A 53 38.35 54.36 84.01
CA GLN A 53 39.41 53.50 84.55
C GLN A 53 40.70 54.33 84.77
N GLY A 54 41.75 53.68 85.26
CA GLY A 54 43.01 54.34 85.63
C GLY A 54 43.10 54.64 87.13
N HIS A 55 44.31 54.93 87.61
CA HIS A 55 44.64 55.03 89.04
C HIS A 55 44.04 56.26 89.75
N ARG A 56 43.50 57.20 88.98
CA ARG A 56 42.77 58.41 89.41
C ARG A 56 41.43 58.56 88.69
N CYS A 57 41.01 57.54 87.91
CA CYS A 57 39.84 57.55 87.02
C CYS A 57 39.96 58.52 85.83
N GLU A 58 41.21 58.73 85.40
CA GLU A 58 41.65 59.69 84.39
C GLU A 58 41.52 59.20 82.94
N LEU A 59 41.19 57.92 82.73
CA LEU A 59 41.05 57.29 81.41
C LEU A 59 39.60 56.83 81.18
N VAL A 60 39.10 56.96 79.96
CA VAL A 60 37.87 56.27 79.53
C VAL A 60 38.13 54.78 79.28
N CYS A 61 37.07 53.97 79.20
CA CYS A 61 37.22 52.58 78.73
C CYS A 61 37.74 52.52 77.29
N THR A 62 38.64 51.57 77.03
CA THR A 62 39.34 51.37 75.76
C THR A 62 39.40 49.88 75.42
N ASN A 63 39.91 49.52 74.23
CA ASN A 63 40.01 48.13 73.74
C ASN A 63 38.65 47.41 73.60
N ARG A 64 37.63 48.14 73.14
CA ARG A 64 36.24 47.68 72.95
C ARG A 64 35.60 47.15 74.23
N THR A 65 35.79 47.83 75.36
CA THR A 65 35.00 47.57 76.58
C THR A 65 34.29 48.80 77.11
N TYR A 66 33.28 48.60 77.95
CA TYR A 66 32.43 49.65 78.51
C TYR A 66 31.88 49.28 79.91
N GLY A 67 31.19 50.24 80.52
CA GLY A 67 30.42 50.05 81.74
C GLY A 67 31.26 50.15 83.01
N ASP A 68 30.77 49.53 84.10
CA ASP A 68 31.44 49.60 85.40
C ASP A 68 32.79 48.87 85.38
N GLY A 69 33.87 49.60 85.69
CA GLY A 69 35.25 49.07 85.60
C GLY A 69 35.63 48.50 84.23
N CYS A 70 34.98 48.94 83.15
CA CYS A 70 35.27 48.52 81.77
C CYS A 70 35.18 47.00 81.53
N LYS A 71 34.22 46.33 82.19
CA LYS A 71 34.08 44.85 82.22
C LYS A 71 33.32 44.24 81.04
N TYR A 72 32.48 45.01 80.34
CA TYR A 72 31.61 44.50 79.29
C TYR A 72 32.22 44.76 77.91
N GLY A 73 32.31 43.74 77.06
CA GLY A 73 32.77 43.91 75.68
C GLY A 73 31.71 44.56 74.79
N CYS A 74 32.13 45.46 73.90
CA CYS A 74 31.26 46.00 72.84
C CYS A 74 30.78 44.89 71.90
N GLY A 75 29.61 45.07 71.29
CA GLY A 75 29.18 44.25 70.15
C GLY A 75 29.89 44.61 68.85
N PHE A 76 29.31 44.19 67.73
CA PHE A 76 29.83 44.39 66.38
C PHE A 76 29.55 45.82 65.89
N CYS A 77 30.22 46.81 66.47
CA CYS A 77 30.13 48.22 66.03
C CYS A 77 30.87 48.46 64.71
N SER A 78 30.27 49.24 63.81
CA SER A 78 30.85 49.58 62.50
C SER A 78 32.28 50.13 62.60
N ASN A 79 33.09 49.91 61.56
CA ASN A 79 34.49 50.35 61.49
C ASN A 79 35.37 49.89 62.68
N SER A 80 34.95 48.84 63.40
CA SER A 80 35.71 48.26 64.51
C SER A 80 36.01 49.24 65.66
N THR A 81 35.18 50.29 65.82
CA THR A 81 35.40 51.38 66.79
C THR A 81 35.09 51.01 68.24
N GLN A 82 35.52 51.87 69.16
CA GLN A 82 35.20 51.78 70.58
C GLN A 82 33.75 52.22 70.81
N CYS A 83 32.89 51.32 71.29
CA CYS A 83 31.53 51.68 71.69
C CYS A 83 31.51 52.68 72.85
N HIS A 84 30.39 53.39 73.03
CA HIS A 84 30.25 54.43 74.04
C HIS A 84 30.58 53.91 75.45
N HIS A 85 31.71 54.36 75.99
CA HIS A 85 32.40 53.79 77.16
C HIS A 85 31.53 53.62 78.42
N ILE A 86 30.46 54.39 78.59
CA ILE A 86 29.52 54.24 79.72
C ILE A 86 28.42 53.19 79.45
N THR A 87 27.88 53.13 78.24
CA THR A 87 26.60 52.47 77.93
C THR A 87 26.68 51.29 76.97
N GLY A 88 27.80 51.14 76.25
CA GLY A 88 28.00 50.08 75.26
C GLY A 88 27.40 50.37 73.89
N LYS A 89 26.69 51.50 73.73
CA LYS A 89 26.05 51.85 72.46
C LYS A 89 27.08 52.07 71.35
N CYS A 90 26.91 51.42 70.21
CA CYS A 90 27.66 51.73 69.01
C CYS A 90 27.14 53.06 68.44
N LEU A 91 28.00 54.08 68.36
CA LEU A 91 27.60 55.43 67.94
C LEU A 91 27.52 55.56 66.41
N ASP A 92 28.36 54.80 65.70
CA ASP A 92 28.50 54.83 64.24
C ASP A 92 27.70 53.73 63.52
N GLY A 93 26.83 53.00 64.23
CA GLY A 93 26.03 51.88 63.71
C GLY A 93 26.61 50.49 63.96
N CYS A 94 25.99 49.48 63.34
CA CYS A 94 26.40 48.07 63.42
C CYS A 94 27.18 47.59 62.19
N GLU A 95 28.05 46.59 62.37
CA GLU A 95 28.63 45.83 61.25
C GLU A 95 27.52 45.01 60.55
N PRO A 96 27.62 44.73 59.23
CA PRO A 96 26.56 44.05 58.47
C PRO A 96 26.13 42.72 59.10
N GLY A 97 24.82 42.50 59.18
CA GLY A 97 24.22 41.30 59.74
C GLY A 97 23.93 41.36 61.24
N TYR A 98 24.16 42.50 61.89
CA TYR A 98 23.86 42.75 63.30
C TYR A 98 22.99 44.00 63.49
N LYS A 99 22.23 44.03 64.60
CA LYS A 99 21.31 45.11 64.97
C LYS A 99 21.20 45.31 66.49
N SER A 100 20.29 46.22 66.86
CA SER A 100 20.08 46.81 68.21
C SER A 100 21.17 47.82 68.62
N ASP A 101 20.87 48.67 69.60
CA ASP A 101 21.78 49.70 70.13
C ASP A 101 23.17 49.17 70.55
N LEU A 102 23.27 47.89 70.91
CA LEU A 102 24.52 47.23 71.33
C LEU A 102 25.16 46.36 70.23
N CYS A 103 24.57 46.30 69.03
CA CYS A 103 25.04 45.49 67.89
C CYS A 103 25.41 44.05 68.26
N ASN A 104 24.54 43.41 69.05
CA ASN A 104 24.74 42.06 69.61
C ASN A 104 23.62 41.07 69.26
N GLN A 105 22.63 41.50 68.47
CA GLN A 105 21.60 40.65 67.89
C GLN A 105 21.89 40.48 66.40
N THR A 106 21.79 39.26 65.86
CA THR A 106 21.82 39.06 64.41
C THR A 106 20.54 39.57 63.76
N CYS A 107 20.53 39.70 62.43
CA CYS A 107 19.29 39.91 61.69
C CYS A 107 18.27 38.79 61.93
N GLU A 108 16.99 39.13 61.82
CA GLU A 108 15.89 38.16 61.89
C GLU A 108 15.78 37.42 60.55
N SER A 109 15.26 36.19 60.58
CA SER A 109 15.03 35.41 59.36
C SER A 109 14.29 36.24 58.32
N LYS A 110 14.76 36.18 57.07
CA LYS A 110 14.35 37.00 55.91
C LYS A 110 14.99 38.40 55.81
N THR A 111 15.91 38.79 56.70
CA THR A 111 16.66 40.07 56.62
C THR A 111 18.19 39.90 56.73
N TYR A 112 18.95 40.81 56.11
CA TYR A 112 20.41 40.83 56.11
C TYR A 112 21.00 42.26 55.96
N GLY A 113 22.33 42.38 56.03
CA GLY A 113 23.05 43.61 55.71
C GLY A 113 23.12 44.63 56.85
N VAL A 114 23.48 45.89 56.55
CA VAL A 114 23.61 46.96 57.55
C VAL A 114 22.25 47.28 58.16
N ASP A 115 22.19 47.27 59.49
CA ASP A 115 20.98 47.40 60.32
C ASP A 115 19.81 46.47 59.92
N CYS A 116 20.11 45.40 59.17
CA CYS A 116 19.15 44.42 58.66
C CYS A 116 18.10 44.98 57.67
N ASN A 117 18.45 46.02 56.91
CA ASN A 117 17.54 46.67 55.96
C ASN A 117 17.32 45.90 54.65
N GLU A 118 18.20 44.96 54.27
CA GLU A 118 18.04 44.18 53.05
C GLU A 118 17.17 42.94 53.30
N THR A 119 16.23 42.63 52.40
CA THR A 119 15.42 41.42 52.47
C THR A 119 16.07 40.27 51.70
N CYS A 120 16.04 39.04 52.25
CA CYS A 120 16.45 37.82 51.55
C CYS A 120 15.64 37.60 50.26
N GLY A 121 16.22 36.92 49.27
CA GLY A 121 15.47 36.39 48.12
C GLY A 121 14.71 35.10 48.45
N GLN A 122 14.31 34.37 47.41
CA GLN A 122 13.56 33.12 47.53
C GLN A 122 14.52 31.94 47.79
N CYS A 123 15.06 31.85 49.02
CA CYS A 123 15.91 30.74 49.44
C CYS A 123 15.08 29.52 49.84
N ARG A 124 15.53 28.32 49.47
CA ARG A 124 14.84 27.03 49.67
C ARG A 124 14.33 26.75 51.10
N ASP A 125 15.05 27.22 52.12
CA ASP A 125 14.63 27.14 53.53
C ASP A 125 13.68 28.29 53.92
N GLY A 126 12.61 28.51 53.14
CA GLY A 126 11.56 29.49 53.44
C GLY A 126 12.05 30.94 53.50
N ASN A 127 12.98 31.31 52.62
CA ASN A 127 13.65 32.61 52.49
C ASN A 127 14.64 32.94 53.62
N GLN A 128 15.22 31.93 54.29
CA GLN A 128 16.33 32.15 55.21
C GLN A 128 17.68 32.26 54.45
N CYS A 129 18.19 33.48 54.32
CA CYS A 129 19.52 33.75 53.78
C CYS A 129 20.56 34.00 54.90
N PHE A 130 21.85 34.02 54.53
CA PHE A 130 22.93 34.33 55.46
C PHE A 130 22.88 35.81 55.89
N HIS A 131 22.69 36.03 57.19
CA HIS A 131 22.36 37.34 57.78
C HIS A 131 23.36 38.47 57.46
N ILE A 132 24.61 38.17 57.12
CA ILE A 132 25.62 39.20 56.81
C ILE A 132 25.48 39.74 55.39
N ASN A 133 25.40 38.86 54.37
CA ASN A 133 25.55 39.23 52.96
C ASN A 133 24.34 38.90 52.06
N GLY A 134 23.37 38.13 52.56
CA GLY A 134 22.17 37.76 51.82
C GLY A 134 22.23 36.45 51.02
N THR A 135 23.32 35.68 51.09
CA THR A 135 23.46 34.44 50.30
C THR A 135 22.50 33.33 50.78
N CYS A 136 21.79 32.70 49.85
CA CYS A 136 20.96 31.51 50.09
C CYS A 136 21.85 30.25 50.09
N LEU A 137 22.30 29.81 51.26
CA LEU A 137 23.31 28.73 51.40
C LEU A 137 22.85 27.33 50.94
N THR A 138 21.55 27.14 50.71
CA THR A 138 20.91 25.88 50.29
C THR A 138 20.28 25.95 48.89
N GLY A 139 20.60 27.01 48.13
CA GLY A 139 20.04 27.26 46.81
C GLY A 139 18.68 27.98 46.83
N CYS A 140 18.16 28.19 45.63
CA CYS A 140 16.94 28.93 45.37
C CYS A 140 15.69 28.03 45.32
N ASP A 141 14.54 28.62 45.60
CA ASP A 141 13.25 28.07 45.22
C ASP A 141 13.05 28.09 43.70
N ALA A 142 12.09 27.30 43.23
CA ALA A 142 11.81 27.15 41.81
C ALA A 142 11.43 28.49 41.15
N GLY A 143 12.03 28.78 39.99
CA GLY A 143 11.84 30.04 39.28
C GLY A 143 12.87 31.13 39.56
N TYR A 144 13.85 30.89 40.44
CA TYR A 144 14.87 31.86 40.85
C TYR A 144 16.29 31.28 40.82
N GLN A 145 17.28 32.16 40.63
CA GLN A 145 18.70 31.81 40.47
C GLN A 145 19.65 32.86 41.09
N GLY A 146 20.92 32.45 41.20
CA GLY A 146 22.05 33.26 41.68
C GLY A 146 22.10 33.38 43.21
N ASP A 147 23.28 33.70 43.76
CA ASP A 147 23.61 33.59 45.20
C ASP A 147 22.59 34.20 46.17
N LEU A 148 21.86 35.24 45.76
CA LEU A 148 20.87 35.95 46.58
C LEU A 148 19.42 35.52 46.31
N CYS A 149 19.17 34.67 45.31
CA CYS A 149 17.85 34.24 44.81
C CYS A 149 16.85 35.39 44.60
N LYS A 150 17.34 36.53 44.10
CA LYS A 150 16.57 37.73 43.75
C LYS A 150 16.27 37.83 42.24
N THR A 151 16.96 37.04 41.41
CA THR A 151 16.81 37.02 39.94
C THR A 151 15.93 35.86 39.52
N SER A 152 14.95 36.08 38.65
CA SER A 152 14.15 34.99 38.05
C SER A 152 14.98 34.17 37.06
N CYS A 153 14.51 32.97 36.69
CA CYS A 153 15.16 32.18 35.64
C CYS A 153 15.29 32.93 34.31
N PRO A 154 16.32 32.64 33.51
CA PRO A 154 16.39 33.08 32.12
C PRO A 154 15.22 32.50 31.31
N VAL A 155 14.87 33.16 30.20
CA VAL A 155 13.92 32.58 29.24
C VAL A 155 14.56 31.32 28.64
N GLY A 156 13.89 30.18 28.79
CA GLY A 156 14.41 28.87 28.39
C GLY A 156 14.73 27.94 29.56
N PHE A 157 14.68 28.41 30.81
CA PHE A 157 14.99 27.62 32.00
C PHE A 157 13.90 27.73 33.08
N TYR A 158 13.74 26.68 33.87
CA TYR A 158 12.79 26.59 34.97
C TYR A 158 13.33 25.76 36.15
N GLY A 159 12.50 25.59 37.19
CA GLY A 159 12.80 24.69 38.29
C GLY A 159 13.72 25.30 39.34
N GLN A 160 14.19 24.47 40.27
CA GLN A 160 15.06 24.88 41.38
C GLN A 160 16.45 25.27 40.87
N ASP A 161 16.99 26.38 41.37
CA ASP A 161 18.23 27.01 40.86
C ASP A 161 18.21 27.29 39.34
N CYS A 162 17.05 27.21 38.69
CA CYS A 162 16.85 27.23 37.24
C CYS A 162 17.61 26.12 36.48
N ALA A 163 17.73 24.94 37.11
CA ALA A 163 18.50 23.81 36.60
C ALA A 163 17.82 22.99 35.49
N ASP A 164 16.52 23.18 35.25
CA ASP A 164 15.76 22.45 34.23
C ASP A 164 15.58 23.30 32.96
N GLU A 165 15.72 22.72 31.76
CA GLU A 165 15.51 23.42 30.48
C GLU A 165 14.07 23.28 29.97
N CYS A 166 13.47 24.38 29.50
CA CYS A 166 12.19 24.36 28.78
C CYS A 166 12.28 23.43 27.57
N ASN A 167 11.23 22.63 27.31
CA ASN A 167 11.12 21.84 26.09
C ASN A 167 11.28 22.74 24.84
N ASP A 168 12.16 22.34 23.91
CA ASP A 168 12.48 23.04 22.65
C ASP A 168 11.26 23.34 21.78
N LYS A 169 10.17 22.58 21.97
CA LYS A 169 8.90 22.71 21.24
C LYS A 169 7.97 23.80 21.78
N CYS A 170 8.40 24.58 22.79
CA CYS A 170 7.61 25.62 23.42
C CYS A 170 7.98 27.04 22.96
N LEU A 171 6.97 27.90 22.76
CA LEU A 171 7.14 29.34 22.51
C LEU A 171 7.63 30.11 23.76
N GLY A 172 7.71 29.42 24.89
CA GLY A 172 8.29 29.84 26.16
C GLY A 172 7.56 29.17 27.32
N CYS A 173 8.32 28.60 28.25
CA CYS A 173 7.76 27.93 29.42
C CYS A 173 7.75 28.81 30.68
N ASN A 174 6.98 28.35 31.67
CA ASN A 174 6.87 28.90 33.01
C ASN A 174 8.15 28.61 33.78
N ASN A 175 8.74 29.64 34.41
CA ASN A 175 10.00 29.51 35.12
C ASN A 175 9.91 28.65 36.40
N VAL A 176 8.71 28.39 36.93
CA VAL A 176 8.55 27.60 38.15
C VAL A 176 8.38 26.10 37.84
N ASP A 177 7.44 25.74 36.97
CA ASP A 177 6.99 24.35 36.77
C ASP A 177 7.22 23.78 35.35
N GLY A 178 7.86 24.56 34.47
CA GLY A 178 8.21 24.15 33.11
C GLY A 178 7.05 24.11 32.12
N ARG A 179 5.82 24.47 32.53
CA ARG A 179 4.63 24.40 31.68
C ARG A 179 4.70 25.42 30.55
N CYS A 180 4.27 25.03 29.35
CA CYS A 180 4.43 25.85 28.15
C CYS A 180 3.29 26.86 27.97
N ASP A 181 3.14 27.75 28.95
CA ASP A 181 2.07 28.75 29.08
C ASP A 181 1.97 29.74 27.91
N ARG A 182 3.03 29.88 27.09
CA ARG A 182 3.01 30.70 25.86
C ARG A 182 2.58 29.92 24.62
N GLY A 183 2.22 28.66 24.75
CA GLY A 183 1.84 27.76 23.66
C GLY A 183 3.03 27.03 23.03
N CYS A 184 2.70 26.21 22.03
CA CYS A 184 3.64 25.33 21.34
C CYS A 184 4.01 25.84 19.96
N TYR A 185 5.20 25.48 19.49
CA TYR A 185 5.54 25.63 18.07
C TYR A 185 4.58 24.78 17.20
N PRO A 186 4.30 25.18 15.95
CA PRO A 186 3.35 24.49 15.08
C PRO A 186 3.63 22.98 14.97
N GLY A 187 2.56 22.19 15.07
CA GLY A 187 2.62 20.73 15.05
C GLY A 187 2.79 20.04 16.40
N TRP A 188 2.78 20.77 17.52
CA TRP A 188 2.89 20.23 18.87
C TRP A 188 1.75 20.69 19.79
N LYS A 189 1.45 19.88 20.81
CA LYS A 189 0.37 20.07 21.79
C LYS A 189 0.71 19.44 23.15
N GLY A 190 -0.18 19.65 24.11
CA GLY A 190 -0.02 19.21 25.50
C GLY A 190 0.64 20.30 26.36
N ASP A 191 0.47 20.18 27.68
CA ASP A 191 0.90 21.20 28.65
C ASP A 191 2.41 21.53 28.62
N TYR A 192 3.21 20.61 28.09
CA TYR A 192 4.66 20.75 27.93
C TYR A 192 5.08 20.64 26.46
N CYS A 193 4.15 20.80 25.50
CA CYS A 193 4.37 20.62 24.05
C CYS A 193 5.05 19.29 23.67
N GLN A 194 4.79 18.26 24.45
CA GLN A 194 5.45 16.96 24.40
C GLN A 194 4.79 15.96 23.43
N GLN A 195 3.60 16.26 22.91
CA GLN A 195 2.87 15.43 21.95
C GLN A 195 2.83 16.12 20.57
N PRO A 196 3.04 15.40 19.46
CA PRO A 196 2.74 15.93 18.13
C PRO A 196 1.22 16.06 17.93
N CYS A 197 0.79 16.83 16.92
CA CYS A 197 -0.61 16.79 16.48
C CYS A 197 -1.00 15.40 15.96
N ASP A 198 -2.19 14.97 16.36
CA ASP A 198 -2.83 13.70 15.98
C ASP A 198 -4.27 13.98 15.49
N GLY A 199 -5.14 12.97 15.44
CA GLY A 199 -6.56 13.16 15.14
C GLY A 199 -6.85 13.67 13.71
N LYS A 200 -5.88 13.55 12.80
CA LYS A 200 -5.87 14.14 11.45
C LYS A 200 -5.78 15.67 11.45
N LEU A 201 -5.06 16.22 12.42
CA LEU A 201 -4.80 17.65 12.56
C LEU A 201 -3.31 17.98 12.43
N TYR A 202 -3.00 19.21 12.03
CA TYR A 202 -1.65 19.74 11.87
C TYR A 202 -1.57 21.25 12.16
N GLY A 203 -0.36 21.80 12.16
CA GLY A 203 -0.11 23.24 12.19
C GLY A 203 -0.21 23.86 13.57
N GLU A 204 -0.42 25.18 13.62
CA GLU A 204 -0.52 25.93 14.86
C GLU A 204 -1.74 25.47 15.69
N ASN A 205 -1.51 25.21 16.97
CA ASN A 205 -2.51 24.70 17.93
C ASN A 205 -3.26 23.43 17.46
N CYS A 206 -2.68 22.66 16.52
CA CYS A 206 -3.33 21.50 15.89
C CYS A 206 -4.73 21.80 15.32
N THR A 207 -4.89 22.94 14.64
CA THR A 207 -6.20 23.41 14.13
C THR A 207 -6.48 23.07 12.66
N MET A 208 -5.46 22.77 11.86
CA MET A 208 -5.61 22.55 10.42
C MET A 208 -5.92 21.07 10.13
N PRO A 209 -7.01 20.71 9.46
CA PRO A 209 -7.28 19.32 9.09
C PRO A 209 -6.32 18.84 8.00
N CYS A 210 -5.86 17.60 8.11
CA CYS A 210 -5.20 16.88 7.01
C CYS A 210 -6.14 16.77 5.81
N GLY A 211 -5.57 16.77 4.59
CA GLY A 211 -6.31 16.33 3.40
C GLY A 211 -6.50 14.82 3.37
N GLN A 212 -6.93 14.31 2.21
CA GLN A 212 -7.20 12.90 1.98
C GLN A 212 -5.89 12.12 1.75
N CYS A 213 -5.06 12.00 2.79
CA CYS A 213 -3.89 11.14 2.77
C CYS A 213 -4.30 9.67 2.54
N PHE A 214 -3.42 8.89 1.92
CA PHE A 214 -3.59 7.45 1.72
C PHE A 214 -4.03 6.71 3.01
N GLU A 215 -4.99 5.80 2.89
CA GLU A 215 -5.66 5.08 4.01
C GLU A 215 -6.20 6.01 5.11
N ALA A 216 -6.46 7.28 4.76
CA ALA A 216 -6.87 8.35 5.65
C ALA A 216 -5.92 8.55 6.85
N ALA A 217 -4.63 8.29 6.65
CA ALA A 217 -3.56 8.38 7.66
C ALA A 217 -3.31 9.81 8.17
N GLN A 218 -2.58 9.91 9.29
CA GLN A 218 -2.13 11.18 9.86
C GLN A 218 -1.10 11.86 8.93
N CYS A 219 -1.38 13.09 8.50
CA CYS A 219 -0.44 13.93 7.79
C CYS A 219 0.67 14.46 8.72
N HIS A 220 1.74 14.99 8.15
CA HIS A 220 2.85 15.59 8.88
C HIS A 220 2.35 16.70 9.82
N HIS A 221 2.42 16.44 11.12
CA HIS A 221 1.88 17.28 12.20
C HIS A 221 2.26 18.77 12.12
N ILE A 222 3.47 19.13 11.67
CA ILE A 222 3.85 20.54 11.43
C ILE A 222 3.18 21.15 10.19
N ASN A 223 3.35 20.56 8.99
CA ASN A 223 3.08 21.25 7.72
C ASN A 223 1.88 20.71 6.90
N GLY A 224 1.33 19.55 7.25
CA GLY A 224 0.17 18.95 6.59
C GLY A 224 0.47 18.04 5.38
N THR A 225 1.73 17.74 5.07
CA THR A 225 2.11 16.85 3.96
C THR A 225 1.72 15.39 4.23
N CYS A 226 1.18 14.69 3.23
CA CYS A 226 0.82 13.27 3.32
C CYS A 226 2.01 12.36 2.92
N PHE A 227 2.66 11.72 3.89
CA PHE A 227 3.89 10.94 3.67
C PHE A 227 3.76 9.81 2.64
N ASN A 228 2.61 9.13 2.61
CA ASN A 228 2.33 8.02 1.69
C ASN A 228 1.60 8.47 0.41
N GLY A 229 1.53 9.78 0.16
CA GLY A 229 0.70 10.36 -0.89
C GLY A 229 -0.79 10.34 -0.57
N CYS A 230 -1.60 10.49 -1.61
CA CYS A 230 -3.04 10.75 -1.53
C CYS A 230 -3.90 9.50 -1.75
N ASP A 231 -5.05 9.47 -1.09
CA ASP A 231 -6.14 8.54 -1.35
C ASP A 231 -6.77 8.76 -2.74
N GLN A 232 -7.57 7.79 -3.20
CA GLN A 232 -8.18 7.81 -4.53
C GLN A 232 -9.00 9.08 -4.77
N GLY A 233 -8.76 9.73 -5.92
CA GLY A 233 -9.45 10.96 -6.31
C GLY A 233 -8.76 12.26 -5.91
N TYR A 234 -7.61 12.21 -5.23
CA TYR A 234 -6.91 13.38 -4.70
C TYR A 234 -5.42 13.43 -5.09
N GLN A 235 -4.85 14.63 -5.14
CA GLN A 235 -3.47 14.94 -5.53
C GLN A 235 -2.91 16.16 -4.75
N GLY A 236 -1.63 16.46 -5.03
CA GLY A 236 -0.85 17.52 -4.36
C GLY A 236 -0.30 17.07 -3.00
N ASP A 237 0.78 17.70 -2.53
CA ASP A 237 1.55 17.22 -1.36
C ASP A 237 0.74 17.10 -0.05
N LYS A 238 -0.40 17.81 0.04
CA LYS A 238 -1.34 17.76 1.17
C LYS A 238 -2.67 17.06 0.88
N CYS A 239 -2.87 16.54 -0.34
CA CYS A 239 -4.05 15.77 -0.74
C CYS A 239 -5.39 16.50 -0.53
N ILE A 240 -5.41 17.78 -0.87
CA ILE A 240 -6.58 18.69 -0.78
C ILE A 240 -7.12 19.08 -2.16
N GLU A 241 -6.40 18.76 -3.24
CA GLU A 241 -6.84 18.97 -4.62
C GLU A 241 -7.46 17.67 -5.16
N GLU A 242 -8.61 17.74 -5.80
CA GLU A 242 -9.17 16.59 -6.53
C GLU A 242 -8.38 16.31 -7.82
N CYS A 243 -8.54 15.11 -8.39
CA CYS A 243 -8.09 14.83 -9.76
C CYS A 243 -8.71 15.81 -10.77
N ALA A 244 -7.93 16.11 -11.82
CA ALA A 244 -8.42 16.80 -12.99
C ALA A 244 -9.27 15.85 -13.85
N ASP A 245 -10.20 16.41 -14.63
CA ASP A 245 -11.04 15.60 -15.51
C ASP A 245 -10.17 14.88 -16.55
N GLY A 246 -10.24 13.55 -16.56
CA GLY A 246 -9.35 12.69 -17.33
C GLY A 246 -8.32 11.89 -16.51
N THR A 247 -8.16 12.15 -15.20
CA THR A 247 -7.31 11.33 -14.31
C THR A 247 -8.05 10.77 -13.09
N PHE A 248 -7.53 9.66 -12.56
CA PHE A 248 -8.10 8.95 -11.40
C PHE A 248 -7.05 8.16 -10.58
N ASP A 249 -7.53 7.44 -9.57
CA ASP A 249 -6.76 6.63 -8.61
C ASP A 249 -5.92 7.47 -7.61
N TYR A 250 -5.15 6.80 -6.74
CA TYR A 250 -4.21 7.41 -5.79
C TYR A 250 -3.25 8.40 -6.47
N ASN A 251 -3.16 9.62 -5.95
CA ASN A 251 -2.35 10.72 -6.50
C ASN A 251 -2.68 11.10 -7.96
N CYS A 252 -3.84 10.68 -8.47
CA CYS A 252 -4.31 10.96 -9.84
C CYS A 252 -3.33 10.52 -10.94
N GLU A 253 -2.62 9.40 -10.74
CA GLU A 253 -1.58 8.94 -11.68
C GLU A 253 -2.11 8.16 -12.89
N GLU A 254 -3.33 7.60 -12.81
CA GLU A 254 -3.96 6.87 -13.91
C GLU A 254 -4.88 7.76 -14.76
N THR A 255 -5.07 7.41 -16.03
CA THR A 255 -5.86 8.21 -16.99
C THR A 255 -7.15 7.50 -17.39
N CYS A 256 -8.27 8.23 -17.42
CA CYS A 256 -9.57 7.73 -17.89
C CYS A 256 -9.48 7.02 -19.25
N GLY A 257 -10.34 6.02 -19.48
CA GLY A 257 -10.47 5.36 -20.78
C GLY A 257 -10.73 6.35 -21.92
N ALA A 258 -9.94 6.29 -22.99
CA ALA A 258 -10.00 7.28 -24.08
C ALA A 258 -11.38 7.35 -24.77
N ASN A 259 -12.16 6.27 -24.71
CA ASN A 259 -13.50 6.15 -25.26
C ASN A 259 -14.61 6.61 -24.31
N CYS A 260 -14.29 7.07 -23.10
CA CYS A 260 -15.25 7.57 -22.13
C CYS A 260 -15.64 9.03 -22.40
N ASN A 261 -16.87 9.40 -22.03
CA ASN A 261 -17.34 10.78 -22.08
C ASN A 261 -16.76 11.59 -20.91
N SER A 262 -16.77 11.01 -19.70
CA SER A 262 -16.00 11.40 -18.52
C SER A 262 -15.91 10.18 -17.59
N CYS A 263 -14.97 10.16 -16.65
CA CYS A 263 -14.78 9.04 -15.72
C CYS A 263 -14.63 9.48 -14.25
N ASN A 264 -14.91 8.54 -13.36
CA ASN A 264 -14.90 8.70 -11.92
C ASN A 264 -13.48 8.94 -11.41
N LYS A 265 -13.26 10.08 -10.74
CA LYS A 265 -11.95 10.48 -10.19
C LYS A 265 -11.36 9.46 -9.21
N LYS A 266 -12.17 8.62 -8.55
CA LYS A 266 -11.66 7.56 -7.67
C LYS A 266 -11.37 6.27 -8.44
N THR A 267 -12.37 5.75 -9.14
CA THR A 267 -12.38 4.36 -9.64
C THR A 267 -12.06 4.21 -11.12
N GLY A 268 -11.98 5.30 -11.87
CA GLY A 268 -11.78 5.29 -13.33
C GLY A 268 -13.01 4.88 -14.14
N VAL A 269 -14.10 4.49 -13.47
CA VAL A 269 -15.35 4.02 -14.08
C VAL A 269 -16.00 5.14 -14.88
N CYS A 270 -16.51 4.82 -16.06
CA CYS A 270 -17.00 5.84 -16.99
C CYS A 270 -18.48 6.17 -16.74
N ASP A 271 -18.73 6.84 -15.62
CA ASP A 271 -20.06 7.21 -15.07
C ASP A 271 -20.96 7.94 -16.08
N PHE A 272 -20.38 8.69 -17.02
CA PHE A 272 -21.10 9.42 -18.09
C PHE A 272 -21.18 8.62 -19.41
N GLY A 273 -20.89 7.32 -19.35
CA GLY A 273 -20.97 6.39 -20.45
C GLY A 273 -19.88 6.51 -21.51
N CYS A 274 -20.06 5.72 -22.55
CA CYS A 274 -19.12 5.49 -23.63
C CYS A 274 -19.53 6.20 -24.92
N LYS A 275 -18.51 6.72 -25.62
CA LYS A 275 -18.60 7.26 -26.98
C LYS A 275 -19.17 6.19 -27.94
N PRO A 276 -19.80 6.61 -29.05
CA PRO A 276 -20.40 5.68 -30.01
C PRO A 276 -19.46 4.56 -30.47
N GLY A 277 -19.95 3.32 -30.46
CA GLY A 277 -19.18 2.14 -30.83
C GLY A 277 -18.54 1.39 -29.65
N TRP A 278 -18.60 1.95 -28.43
CA TRP A 278 -17.94 1.40 -27.24
C TRP A 278 -18.90 1.14 -26.09
N ARG A 279 -18.52 0.19 -25.24
CA ARG A 279 -19.20 -0.29 -24.04
C ARG A 279 -18.19 -0.86 -23.04
N GLY A 280 -18.68 -1.32 -21.90
CA GLY A 280 -17.84 -1.77 -20.78
C GLY A 280 -17.73 -0.70 -19.71
N GLN A 281 -17.20 -1.07 -18.55
CA GLN A 281 -17.18 -0.20 -17.36
C GLN A 281 -16.16 0.95 -17.51
N TYR A 282 -15.21 0.80 -18.44
CA TYR A 282 -14.12 1.73 -18.76
C TYR A 282 -14.09 2.06 -20.27
N CYS A 283 -15.18 1.75 -20.99
CA CYS A 283 -15.34 1.89 -22.45
C CYS A 283 -14.25 1.17 -23.26
N GLU A 284 -13.84 0.01 -22.74
CA GLU A 284 -12.74 -0.84 -23.18
C GLU A 284 -13.13 -1.88 -24.24
N MET A 285 -14.43 -2.12 -24.44
CA MET A 285 -14.95 -3.09 -25.40
C MET A 285 -15.71 -2.41 -26.54
N GLU A 286 -15.55 -2.91 -27.76
CA GLU A 286 -16.40 -2.55 -28.90
C GLU A 286 -17.82 -3.14 -28.74
N CYS A 287 -18.78 -2.59 -29.50
CA CYS A 287 -20.16 -3.10 -29.52
C CYS A 287 -20.26 -4.57 -29.91
N ILE A 288 -21.18 -5.28 -29.26
CA ILE A 288 -21.54 -6.66 -29.62
C ILE A 288 -22.20 -6.64 -31.00
N ALA A 289 -21.94 -7.66 -31.82
CA ALA A 289 -22.65 -7.87 -33.08
C ALA A 289 -24.17 -7.78 -32.89
N GLY A 290 -24.83 -6.94 -33.70
CA GLY A 290 -26.23 -6.58 -33.56
C GLY A 290 -26.51 -5.27 -32.80
N TYR A 291 -25.50 -4.58 -32.29
CA TYR A 291 -25.64 -3.33 -31.52
C TYR A 291 -24.69 -2.21 -32.00
N PHE A 292 -25.10 -0.94 -31.82
CA PHE A 292 -24.36 0.26 -32.21
C PHE A 292 -24.70 1.49 -31.34
N GLY A 293 -23.96 2.58 -31.54
CA GLY A 293 -24.23 3.90 -30.95
C GLY A 293 -23.61 4.09 -29.57
N GLU A 294 -24.01 5.15 -28.86
CA GLU A 294 -23.55 5.43 -27.49
C GLU A 294 -23.93 4.30 -26.54
N ASN A 295 -22.97 3.85 -25.74
CA ASN A 295 -23.07 2.67 -24.86
C ASN A 295 -23.55 1.39 -25.59
N CYS A 296 -23.46 1.34 -26.93
CA CYS A 296 -24.05 0.29 -27.77
C CYS A 296 -25.56 0.09 -27.56
N SER A 297 -26.28 1.15 -27.19
CA SER A 297 -27.70 1.12 -26.80
C SER A 297 -28.70 0.86 -27.94
N SER A 298 -28.28 1.01 -29.21
CA SER A 298 -29.17 0.83 -30.37
C SER A 298 -28.95 -0.51 -31.06
N THR A 299 -30.02 -1.26 -31.32
CA THR A 299 -29.96 -2.50 -32.11
C THR A 299 -29.81 -2.23 -33.61
N CYS A 300 -29.10 -3.09 -34.35
CA CYS A 300 -29.06 -3.09 -35.82
C CYS A 300 -30.45 -3.35 -36.44
N GLY A 301 -30.62 -2.97 -37.70
CA GLY A 301 -31.76 -3.43 -38.52
C GLY A 301 -31.43 -4.70 -39.31
N ASN A 302 -32.27 -4.99 -40.32
CA ASN A 302 -32.24 -6.20 -41.13
C ASN A 302 -31.14 -6.14 -42.22
N CYS A 303 -29.88 -6.09 -41.81
CA CYS A 303 -28.72 -6.16 -42.72
C CYS A 303 -28.72 -7.47 -43.52
N LEU A 304 -28.12 -7.47 -44.71
CA LEU A 304 -28.05 -8.65 -45.58
C LEU A 304 -26.97 -9.67 -45.15
N ASN A 305 -27.30 -10.95 -45.40
CA ASN A 305 -26.42 -12.13 -45.41
C ASN A 305 -25.98 -12.73 -44.05
N ILE A 306 -25.92 -14.06 -44.00
CA ILE A 306 -25.84 -14.85 -42.76
C ILE A 306 -24.79 -15.97 -42.90
N GLU A 307 -23.55 -15.65 -42.53
CA GLU A 307 -22.59 -16.65 -42.02
C GLU A 307 -21.93 -16.19 -40.69
N ASN A 308 -21.95 -14.89 -40.36
CA ASN A 308 -21.40 -14.34 -39.11
C ASN A 308 -22.30 -13.24 -38.49
N ASN A 309 -23.53 -13.60 -38.09
CA ASN A 309 -24.39 -12.81 -37.19
C ASN A 309 -24.57 -11.30 -37.54
N SER A 310 -24.98 -11.01 -38.79
CA SER A 310 -25.47 -9.72 -39.32
C SER A 310 -25.08 -8.45 -38.55
N THR A 311 -23.87 -7.95 -38.77
CA THR A 311 -23.35 -6.72 -38.15
C THR A 311 -23.70 -5.47 -38.96
N CYS A 312 -24.25 -4.46 -38.27
CA CYS A 312 -24.21 -3.08 -38.72
C CYS A 312 -22.99 -2.36 -38.13
N HIS A 313 -22.57 -1.26 -38.74
CA HIS A 313 -21.37 -0.53 -38.31
C HIS A 313 -21.56 0.07 -36.89
N PRO A 314 -20.65 -0.19 -35.92
CA PRO A 314 -20.92 -0.04 -34.49
C PRO A 314 -21.09 1.41 -34.01
N VAL A 315 -20.66 2.40 -34.81
CA VAL A 315 -20.81 3.83 -34.47
C VAL A 315 -22.19 4.38 -34.82
N ASN A 316 -22.76 3.98 -35.97
CA ASN A 316 -23.88 4.69 -36.63
C ASN A 316 -24.99 3.78 -37.18
N GLY A 317 -24.84 2.45 -37.13
CA GLY A 317 -25.89 1.51 -37.45
C GLY A 317 -26.15 1.25 -38.94
N SER A 318 -25.28 1.71 -39.84
CA SER A 318 -25.41 1.43 -41.27
C SER A 318 -24.97 -0.01 -41.62
N CYS A 319 -25.75 -0.70 -42.44
CA CYS A 319 -25.40 -2.01 -43.00
C CYS A 319 -24.57 -1.83 -44.28
N SER A 320 -23.31 -2.28 -44.32
CA SER A 320 -22.43 -2.08 -45.50
C SER A 320 -22.94 -2.82 -46.74
N GLU A 321 -23.42 -4.05 -46.56
CA GLU A 321 -23.93 -4.92 -47.63
C GLU A 321 -25.40 -4.64 -47.98
N GLY A 322 -25.97 -3.55 -47.47
CA GLY A 322 -27.37 -3.18 -47.66
C GLY A 322 -28.36 -4.06 -46.88
N CYS A 323 -29.63 -4.01 -47.30
CA CYS A 323 -30.76 -4.57 -46.56
C CYS A 323 -31.32 -5.87 -47.14
N GLY A 324 -31.88 -6.70 -46.26
CA GLY A 324 -32.74 -7.81 -46.64
C GLY A 324 -34.01 -7.37 -47.42
N PRO A 325 -34.68 -8.29 -48.13
CA PRO A 325 -35.90 -7.99 -48.86
C PRO A 325 -36.95 -7.31 -47.97
N GLY A 326 -37.63 -6.29 -48.49
CA GLY A 326 -38.70 -5.61 -47.76
C GLY A 326 -38.26 -4.50 -46.80
N TYR A 327 -36.96 -4.16 -46.72
CA TYR A 327 -36.42 -3.11 -45.85
C TYR A 327 -35.59 -2.05 -46.60
N GLN A 328 -35.53 -0.84 -46.03
CA GLN A 328 -34.91 0.37 -46.63
C GLN A 328 -33.50 0.66 -46.09
N GLU A 329 -32.62 1.13 -46.97
CA GLU A 329 -31.26 1.58 -46.66
C GLU A 329 -31.27 2.94 -45.92
N PRO A 330 -30.24 3.27 -45.10
CA PRO A 330 -28.99 2.53 -44.86
C PRO A 330 -28.97 1.66 -43.60
N THR A 331 -29.98 1.75 -42.71
CA THR A 331 -30.00 1.05 -41.41
C THR A 331 -30.94 -0.15 -41.35
N CYS A 332 -31.74 -0.39 -42.40
CA CYS A 332 -32.58 -1.58 -42.56
C CYS A 332 -33.63 -1.82 -41.47
N LYS A 333 -34.04 -0.75 -40.76
CA LYS A 333 -35.11 -0.77 -39.75
C LYS A 333 -36.50 -0.58 -40.34
N GLU A 334 -36.63 0.31 -41.32
CA GLU A 334 -37.90 0.65 -41.95
C GLU A 334 -38.25 -0.29 -43.11
N LYS A 335 -39.54 -0.60 -43.27
CA LYS A 335 -40.05 -1.45 -44.35
C LYS A 335 -40.25 -0.65 -45.63
N CYS A 336 -40.30 -1.33 -46.77
CA CYS A 336 -40.60 -0.69 -48.06
C CYS A 336 -41.87 0.16 -48.03
N GLU A 337 -41.83 1.26 -48.77
CA GLU A 337 -42.97 2.17 -48.92
C GLU A 337 -44.19 1.49 -49.57
N LYS A 338 -45.36 2.07 -49.36
CA LYS A 338 -46.62 1.52 -49.89
C LYS A 338 -46.60 1.51 -51.41
N GLY A 339 -46.63 0.32 -52.00
CA GLY A 339 -46.55 0.15 -53.46
C GLY A 339 -45.22 -0.40 -53.94
N THR A 340 -44.22 -0.62 -53.07
CA THR A 340 -42.94 -1.24 -53.45
C THR A 340 -42.58 -2.49 -52.64
N TYR A 341 -41.75 -3.36 -53.22
CA TYR A 341 -41.36 -4.64 -52.63
C TYR A 341 -39.97 -5.15 -53.06
N GLY A 342 -39.47 -6.15 -52.34
CA GLY A 342 -38.27 -6.92 -52.68
C GLY A 342 -36.96 -6.30 -52.20
N MET A 343 -35.84 -6.72 -52.81
CA MET A 343 -34.50 -6.20 -52.51
C MET A 343 -34.42 -4.70 -52.82
N LYS A 344 -33.90 -3.90 -51.87
CA LYS A 344 -33.84 -2.43 -51.94
C LYS A 344 -35.18 -1.76 -52.33
N CYS A 345 -36.31 -2.41 -52.06
CA CYS A 345 -37.65 -1.93 -52.46
C CYS A 345 -37.80 -1.60 -53.95
N SER A 346 -37.04 -2.30 -54.81
CA SER A 346 -36.83 -1.92 -56.22
C SER A 346 -37.95 -2.33 -57.20
N LYS A 347 -38.99 -3.04 -56.74
CA LYS A 347 -40.12 -3.50 -57.57
C LYS A 347 -41.43 -2.86 -57.14
N THR A 348 -42.34 -2.59 -58.07
CA THR A 348 -43.66 -2.00 -57.80
C THR A 348 -44.76 -3.07 -57.71
N CYS A 349 -45.71 -2.88 -56.79
CA CYS A 349 -46.91 -3.72 -56.68
C CYS A 349 -47.76 -3.69 -57.97
N GLY A 350 -48.43 -4.80 -58.29
CA GLY A 350 -49.49 -4.83 -59.30
C GLY A 350 -50.87 -4.43 -58.76
N HIS A 351 -51.91 -4.73 -59.54
CA HIS A 351 -53.26 -4.18 -59.37
C HIS A 351 -54.13 -4.94 -58.35
N CYS A 352 -53.68 -5.00 -57.09
CA CYS A 352 -54.42 -5.59 -55.97
C CYS A 352 -55.83 -4.99 -55.81
N SER A 353 -56.83 -5.80 -55.43
CA SER A 353 -58.20 -5.32 -55.21
C SER A 353 -58.32 -4.38 -53.98
N ALA A 354 -59.39 -3.58 -53.98
CA ALA A 354 -59.86 -2.74 -52.87
C ALA A 354 -58.83 -1.77 -52.26
N GLY A 355 -57.79 -1.38 -53.01
CA GLY A 355 -56.70 -0.54 -52.50
C GLY A 355 -55.79 -1.24 -51.48
N THR A 356 -55.82 -2.57 -51.44
CA THR A 356 -54.90 -3.35 -50.59
C THR A 356 -53.47 -3.23 -51.10
N ILE A 357 -52.52 -3.17 -50.17
CA ILE A 357 -51.09 -2.97 -50.48
C ILE A 357 -50.46 -4.36 -50.62
N CYS A 358 -49.68 -4.58 -51.67
CA CYS A 358 -49.00 -5.86 -51.86
C CYS A 358 -47.93 -6.10 -50.77
N SER A 359 -47.59 -7.37 -50.54
CA SER A 359 -46.56 -7.77 -49.59
C SER A 359 -45.19 -7.13 -49.92
N PRO A 360 -44.57 -6.33 -49.03
CA PRO A 360 -43.29 -5.69 -49.30
C PRO A 360 -42.11 -6.68 -49.42
N LEU A 361 -42.31 -7.95 -49.03
CA LEU A 361 -41.30 -9.00 -49.17
C LEU A 361 -41.24 -9.57 -50.60
N ASN A 362 -42.40 -9.88 -51.18
CA ASN A 362 -42.50 -10.71 -52.40
C ASN A 362 -43.55 -10.24 -53.42
N GLY A 363 -44.28 -9.16 -53.15
CA GLY A 363 -45.15 -8.49 -54.12
C GLY A 363 -46.58 -9.01 -54.22
N THR A 364 -46.98 -9.98 -53.38
CA THR A 364 -48.27 -10.65 -53.54
C THR A 364 -49.47 -9.86 -52.99
N CYS A 365 -50.60 -9.95 -53.69
CA CYS A 365 -51.87 -9.30 -53.34
C CYS A 365 -52.78 -10.26 -52.55
N SER A 366 -52.79 -10.17 -51.22
CA SER A 366 -53.52 -11.11 -50.34
C SER A 366 -55.05 -11.08 -50.47
N ALA A 367 -55.63 -9.99 -51.00
CA ALA A 367 -57.06 -9.88 -51.32
C ALA A 367 -57.40 -10.27 -52.78
N GLY A 368 -56.42 -10.74 -53.56
CA GLY A 368 -56.57 -10.95 -54.99
C GLY A 368 -56.58 -9.66 -55.81
N CYS A 369 -57.02 -9.77 -57.07
CA CYS A 369 -56.84 -8.75 -58.09
C CYS A 369 -58.11 -7.95 -58.38
N SER A 370 -57.92 -6.66 -58.65
CA SER A 370 -58.96 -5.78 -59.17
C SER A 370 -59.45 -6.22 -60.57
N SER A 371 -60.59 -5.69 -61.00
CA SER A 371 -61.24 -6.11 -62.25
C SER A 371 -60.34 -5.90 -63.46
N GLY A 372 -60.25 -6.93 -64.32
CA GLY A 372 -59.34 -6.93 -65.48
C GLY A 372 -57.98 -7.59 -65.25
N TYR A 373 -57.63 -7.98 -64.01
CA TYR A 373 -56.31 -8.51 -63.66
C TYR A 373 -56.35 -9.89 -62.94
N LEU A 374 -55.26 -10.65 -63.06
CA LEU A 374 -55.09 -12.03 -62.60
C LEU A 374 -53.65 -12.34 -62.13
N GLY A 375 -53.51 -13.36 -61.26
CA GLY A 375 -52.23 -13.89 -60.77
C GLY A 375 -51.80 -13.29 -59.44
N ASP A 376 -50.88 -13.96 -58.72
CA ASP A 376 -50.57 -13.64 -57.32
C ASP A 376 -50.01 -12.22 -57.08
N LEU A 377 -49.43 -11.60 -58.12
CA LEU A 377 -48.92 -10.23 -58.13
C LEU A 377 -49.91 -9.21 -58.75
N CYS A 378 -50.99 -9.69 -59.37
CA CYS A 378 -51.97 -8.89 -60.12
C CYS A 378 -51.35 -8.02 -61.23
N ASP A 379 -50.38 -8.59 -61.93
CA ASP A 379 -49.58 -7.97 -63.00
C ASP A 379 -50.03 -8.38 -64.42
N LYS A 380 -50.89 -9.40 -64.54
CA LYS A 380 -51.41 -9.92 -65.82
C LYS A 380 -52.86 -9.49 -66.04
N ALA A 381 -53.22 -9.16 -67.27
CA ALA A 381 -54.60 -8.91 -67.67
C ALA A 381 -55.40 -10.23 -67.83
N CYS A 382 -56.74 -10.16 -67.82
CA CYS A 382 -57.59 -11.33 -68.14
C CYS A 382 -57.35 -11.87 -69.56
N GLU A 383 -57.55 -13.17 -69.71
CA GLU A 383 -57.55 -13.84 -71.01
C GLU A 383 -58.86 -13.54 -71.79
N TYR A 384 -58.81 -13.67 -73.12
CA TYR A 384 -59.93 -13.30 -73.98
C TYR A 384 -61.18 -14.14 -73.68
N GLY A 385 -62.27 -13.48 -73.27
CA GLY A 385 -63.53 -14.13 -72.91
C GLY A 385 -63.81 -14.18 -71.39
N THR A 386 -62.93 -13.66 -70.53
CA THR A 386 -63.22 -13.45 -69.11
C THR A 386 -63.07 -11.98 -68.68
N PHE A 387 -63.79 -11.61 -67.63
CA PHE A 387 -63.79 -10.25 -67.07
C PHE A 387 -64.03 -10.22 -65.54
N GLY A 388 -64.05 -9.02 -64.97
CA GLY A 388 -64.37 -8.78 -63.56
C GLY A 388 -63.20 -9.07 -62.62
N GLU A 389 -63.45 -9.02 -61.32
CA GLU A 389 -62.41 -9.24 -60.30
C GLU A 389 -61.80 -10.64 -60.40
N ASN A 390 -60.46 -10.70 -60.41
CA ASN A 390 -59.70 -11.94 -60.61
C ASN A 390 -60.12 -12.70 -61.90
N CYS A 391 -60.69 -12.01 -62.89
CA CYS A 391 -61.13 -12.57 -64.17
C CYS A 391 -62.11 -13.75 -64.05
N ARG A 392 -63.00 -13.71 -63.05
CA ARG A 392 -63.90 -14.81 -62.68
C ARG A 392 -65.19 -14.87 -63.50
N GLU A 393 -65.61 -13.77 -64.09
CA GLU A 393 -66.83 -13.71 -64.90
C GLU A 393 -66.51 -14.06 -66.35
N LYS A 394 -67.50 -14.60 -67.08
CA LYS A 394 -67.36 -14.99 -68.48
C LYS A 394 -68.17 -14.07 -69.37
N CYS A 395 -67.55 -13.61 -70.44
CA CYS A 395 -68.22 -12.93 -71.53
C CYS A 395 -69.25 -13.85 -72.19
N ASN A 396 -70.32 -13.27 -72.74
CA ASN A 396 -71.33 -13.99 -73.51
C ASN A 396 -70.72 -14.48 -74.85
N ASP A 397 -70.95 -15.74 -75.26
CA ASP A 397 -70.39 -16.28 -76.51
C ASP A 397 -70.92 -15.56 -77.79
N THR A 398 -71.99 -14.78 -77.67
CA THR A 398 -72.53 -13.92 -78.75
C THR A 398 -71.89 -12.50 -78.81
N CYS A 399 -70.96 -12.22 -77.90
CA CYS A 399 -70.24 -10.97 -77.76
C CYS A 399 -69.07 -10.87 -78.75
N VAL A 400 -68.98 -9.79 -79.53
CA VAL A 400 -67.80 -9.49 -80.35
C VAL A 400 -66.99 -8.42 -79.63
N GLY A 401 -65.75 -8.76 -79.22
CA GLY A 401 -64.86 -7.84 -78.52
C GLY A 401 -65.37 -7.48 -77.12
N CYS A 402 -65.17 -8.39 -76.16
CA CYS A 402 -65.57 -8.20 -74.76
C CYS A 402 -64.52 -7.42 -73.95
N ASN A 403 -64.94 -6.42 -73.20
CA ASN A 403 -64.10 -5.66 -72.27
C ASN A 403 -63.75 -6.52 -71.03
N ASN A 404 -62.46 -6.67 -70.74
CA ASN A 404 -61.96 -7.51 -69.65
C ASN A 404 -62.16 -6.95 -68.23
N VAL A 405 -62.52 -5.67 -68.09
CA VAL A 405 -62.84 -5.07 -66.77
C VAL A 405 -64.32 -5.24 -66.44
N ASN A 406 -65.22 -4.97 -67.40
CA ASN A 406 -66.66 -4.79 -67.15
C ASN A 406 -67.62 -5.65 -68.01
N GLY A 407 -67.08 -6.49 -68.90
CA GLY A 407 -67.84 -7.46 -69.69
C GLY A 407 -68.60 -6.93 -70.90
N LEU A 408 -68.55 -5.62 -71.18
CA LEU A 408 -69.29 -4.99 -72.27
C LEU A 408 -68.81 -5.46 -73.66
N CYS A 409 -69.74 -5.61 -74.60
CA CYS A 409 -69.47 -6.03 -75.97
C CYS A 409 -69.16 -4.82 -76.87
N GLU A 410 -67.97 -4.24 -76.69
CA GLU A 410 -67.57 -2.95 -77.28
C GLU A 410 -67.58 -2.92 -78.81
N THR A 411 -67.39 -4.06 -79.49
CA THR A 411 -67.49 -4.15 -80.96
C THR A 411 -68.81 -4.74 -81.45
N GLY A 412 -69.78 -4.88 -80.55
CA GLY A 412 -71.16 -5.29 -80.85
C GLY A 412 -71.44 -6.78 -80.76
N CYS A 413 -72.52 -7.21 -81.41
CA CYS A 413 -73.13 -8.52 -81.22
C CYS A 413 -73.14 -9.36 -82.49
N THR A 414 -73.08 -10.69 -82.33
CA THR A 414 -73.29 -11.61 -83.44
C THR A 414 -74.73 -11.50 -83.99
N SER A 415 -74.89 -11.77 -85.29
CA SER A 415 -76.08 -11.39 -86.03
C SER A 415 -77.38 -11.97 -85.47
N GLY A 416 -78.36 -11.10 -85.21
CA GLY A 416 -79.65 -11.43 -84.59
C GLY A 416 -79.78 -10.98 -83.13
N TRP A 417 -78.66 -10.69 -82.45
CA TRP A 417 -78.61 -10.26 -81.06
C TRP A 417 -78.39 -8.75 -80.90
N THR A 418 -78.81 -8.20 -79.75
CA THR A 418 -78.74 -6.77 -79.40
C THR A 418 -78.74 -6.54 -77.88
N GLY A 419 -78.33 -5.33 -77.47
CA GLY A 419 -78.07 -4.95 -76.08
C GLY A 419 -76.59 -5.06 -75.73
N ASP A 420 -76.17 -4.32 -74.70
CA ASP A 420 -74.74 -4.03 -74.43
C ASP A 420 -73.89 -5.25 -74.03
N TYR A 421 -74.56 -6.36 -73.70
CA TYR A 421 -73.98 -7.68 -73.38
C TYR A 421 -74.51 -8.78 -74.34
N CYS A 422 -75.09 -8.39 -75.48
CA CYS A 422 -75.59 -9.25 -76.56
C CYS A 422 -76.65 -10.29 -76.15
N GLN A 423 -77.50 -9.94 -75.19
CA GLN A 423 -78.39 -10.87 -74.49
C GLN A 423 -79.85 -10.92 -75.01
N ASN A 424 -80.24 -10.07 -75.98
CA ASN A 424 -81.63 -10.00 -76.50
C ASN A 424 -81.69 -10.25 -78.02
N ALA A 425 -82.82 -10.77 -78.54
CA ALA A 425 -83.00 -11.04 -79.98
C ALA A 425 -84.12 -10.19 -80.64
N ILE A 426 -83.97 -9.86 -81.92
CA ILE A 426 -84.75 -8.82 -82.64
C ILE A 426 -86.04 -9.35 -83.31
N LYS A 427 -87.12 -8.53 -83.36
CA LYS A 427 -88.42 -8.78 -84.03
C LYS A 427 -88.99 -7.48 -84.66
N VAL A 428 -89.88 -7.57 -85.67
CA VAL A 428 -90.35 -6.42 -86.51
C VAL A 428 -91.84 -6.50 -86.93
N GLY A 429 -92.52 -5.34 -87.01
CA GLY A 429 -93.89 -5.10 -87.54
C GLY A 429 -94.63 -3.98 -86.75
N PRO A 430 -95.86 -3.51 -87.09
CA PRO A 430 -96.68 -3.64 -88.31
C PRO A 430 -97.06 -2.25 -88.91
N THR A 431 -98.33 -1.99 -89.28
CA THR A 431 -98.79 -0.87 -90.15
C THR A 431 -99.67 0.23 -89.51
N THR A 432 -99.62 1.43 -90.13
CA THR A 432 -100.61 2.55 -90.19
C THR A 432 -100.89 3.40 -88.93
N GLU A 433 -101.03 4.72 -89.18
CA GLU A 433 -101.25 5.81 -88.21
C GLU A 433 -102.58 6.55 -88.48
N ASP A 434 -103.12 7.26 -87.47
CA ASP A 434 -103.81 8.56 -87.63
C ASP A 434 -103.98 9.26 -86.25
N VAL A 435 -104.22 10.58 -86.23
CA VAL A 435 -104.12 11.49 -85.04
C VAL A 435 -105.06 12.73 -85.21
N PRO A 436 -105.20 13.73 -84.29
CA PRO A 436 -104.89 13.85 -82.84
C PRO A 436 -106.03 14.58 -82.00
N ILE A 437 -105.71 15.06 -80.76
CA ILE A 437 -106.22 16.29 -80.06
C ILE A 437 -107.27 16.22 -78.89
N TYR A 438 -106.86 16.77 -77.71
CA TYR A 438 -107.58 17.32 -76.51
C TYR A 438 -108.62 16.43 -75.74
N LEU A 439 -108.94 16.63 -74.43
CA LEU A 439 -109.10 17.83 -73.58
C LEU A 439 -109.12 17.45 -72.04
N VAL A 440 -108.89 18.41 -71.11
CA VAL A 440 -109.14 18.39 -69.61
C VAL A 440 -108.42 17.32 -68.72
N ILE A 441 -108.26 17.40 -67.37
CA ILE A 441 -108.49 18.38 -66.26
C ILE A 441 -107.28 18.35 -65.26
N GLY A 442 -107.09 19.36 -64.39
CA GLY A 442 -106.38 19.23 -63.08
C GLY A 442 -107.38 19.01 -61.91
N PRO A 443 -107.10 19.38 -60.62
CA PRO A 443 -105.88 19.90 -59.97
C PRO A 443 -105.59 19.16 -58.60
N ILE A 444 -105.12 19.85 -57.54
CA ILE A 444 -105.12 19.45 -56.09
C ILE A 444 -104.07 18.39 -55.67
N ILE A 445 -103.33 18.43 -54.54
CA ILE A 445 -103.10 19.39 -53.41
C ILE A 445 -101.59 19.26 -53.01
N VAL A 446 -100.79 20.22 -52.49
CA VAL A 446 -100.93 21.57 -51.90
C VAL A 446 -101.06 21.65 -50.35
N VAL A 447 -99.93 22.01 -49.70
CA VAL A 447 -99.76 22.66 -48.36
C VAL A 447 -99.98 21.87 -47.05
N LEU A 448 -98.91 21.80 -46.24
CA LEU A 448 -98.90 22.43 -44.91
C LEU A 448 -97.54 23.10 -44.65
N VAL A 449 -97.56 24.42 -44.54
CA VAL A 449 -96.40 25.32 -44.38
C VAL A 449 -96.69 26.23 -43.17
N ILE A 450 -95.71 27.06 -42.76
CA ILE A 450 -95.84 28.15 -41.77
C ILE A 450 -95.77 27.67 -40.31
N GLY A 451 -94.55 27.40 -39.85
CA GLY A 451 -94.18 27.18 -38.46
C GLY A 451 -92.76 26.59 -38.38
N ILE A 452 -91.72 27.28 -37.91
CA ILE A 452 -91.65 28.58 -37.22
C ILE A 452 -90.43 29.36 -37.75
N SER A 453 -90.67 30.42 -38.54
CA SER A 453 -89.65 31.41 -38.94
C SER A 453 -89.53 32.57 -37.93
N VAL A 454 -89.92 32.32 -36.69
CA VAL A 454 -90.27 33.35 -35.69
C VAL A 454 -89.48 33.10 -34.41
N LEU A 455 -88.58 34.04 -34.07
CA LEU A 455 -87.93 34.19 -32.76
C LEU A 455 -87.01 33.01 -32.34
N VAL A 456 -85.80 32.83 -32.89
CA VAL A 456 -84.61 33.71 -32.73
C VAL A 456 -84.25 34.10 -31.27
N ILE A 457 -85.20 34.18 -30.33
CA ILE A 457 -85.00 34.96 -29.08
C ILE A 457 -85.07 34.13 -27.78
N PHE A 458 -85.82 33.03 -27.72
CA PHE A 458 -86.18 32.47 -26.39
C PHE A 458 -85.10 31.60 -25.71
N MET A 459 -84.25 30.87 -26.45
CA MET A 459 -83.32 29.90 -25.84
C MET A 459 -81.98 30.49 -25.34
N VAL A 460 -81.70 31.78 -25.55
CA VAL A 460 -80.47 32.41 -25.03
C VAL A 460 -80.51 32.58 -23.50
N LEU A 461 -81.68 32.74 -22.87
CA LEU A 461 -81.79 33.15 -21.44
C LEU A 461 -82.75 32.35 -20.55
N LYS A 462 -82.94 31.05 -20.79
CA LYS A 462 -83.37 30.13 -19.71
C LYS A 462 -82.61 28.80 -19.80
N ARG A 463 -81.38 28.78 -19.26
CA ARG A 463 -81.06 28.40 -17.87
C ARG A 463 -81.22 26.89 -17.61
N ARG A 464 -80.08 26.28 -17.23
CA ARG A 464 -79.83 25.60 -15.93
C ARG A 464 -80.87 24.53 -15.51
N ARG A 465 -80.46 23.33 -15.05
CA ARG A 465 -79.44 23.07 -14.03
C ARG A 465 -79.37 21.55 -13.76
N ILE A 466 -78.34 21.09 -13.01
CA ILE A 466 -78.38 19.89 -12.12
C ILE A 466 -78.41 18.53 -12.86
N GLN A 467 -77.69 17.44 -12.49
CA GLN A 467 -76.59 17.12 -11.55
C GLN A 467 -76.00 15.74 -12.00
N LYS A 468 -74.90 15.13 -11.47
CA LYS A 468 -74.06 15.33 -10.26
C LYS A 468 -72.68 14.64 -10.44
N THR A 469 -71.63 15.23 -9.82
CA THR A 469 -70.50 14.64 -9.03
C THR A 469 -69.98 13.21 -9.30
N SER A 470 -68.69 12.90 -9.10
CA SER A 470 -67.77 13.38 -8.03
C SER A 470 -66.32 13.49 -8.54
N ARG A 471 -65.66 14.65 -8.43
CA ARG A 471 -64.83 15.17 -7.28
C ARG A 471 -63.34 14.79 -7.43
N ASP A 472 -62.46 15.77 -7.64
CA ASP A 472 -61.82 16.69 -6.64
C ASP A 472 -60.64 15.98 -5.92
N LYS A 473 -59.44 16.56 -5.68
CA LYS A 473 -58.87 17.93 -5.81
C LYS A 473 -57.33 17.85 -5.56
N SER A 474 -56.42 18.84 -5.72
CA SER A 474 -56.46 20.29 -6.08
C SER A 474 -55.04 20.93 -6.18
N VAL A 475 -54.84 21.93 -7.09
CA VAL A 475 -54.35 23.34 -6.80
C VAL A 475 -52.87 23.56 -6.37
N ILE A 476 -52.11 24.57 -6.82
CA ILE A 476 -52.30 25.68 -7.82
C ILE A 476 -50.97 26.13 -8.46
N ASP A 477 -51.05 27.02 -9.45
CA ASP A 477 -49.98 27.55 -10.33
C ASP A 477 -49.81 29.10 -10.15
N PRO A 478 -49.50 29.93 -11.18
CA PRO A 478 -48.19 30.35 -11.72
C PRO A 478 -47.74 31.79 -11.33
N ARG A 479 -46.54 32.20 -11.81
CA ARG A 479 -46.24 33.47 -12.53
C ARG A 479 -44.73 33.60 -12.88
N GLU A 480 -44.24 34.42 -13.82
CA GLU A 480 -44.69 34.96 -15.12
C GLU A 480 -43.58 35.91 -15.65
N GLY A 481 -43.34 35.98 -16.97
CA GLY A 481 -42.31 36.81 -17.61
C GLY A 481 -40.89 36.20 -17.66
N ASP A 482 -40.02 36.52 -18.62
CA ASP A 482 -40.26 37.23 -19.89
C ASP A 482 -39.17 36.91 -20.95
N LYS A 483 -39.38 37.31 -22.21
CA LYS A 483 -38.42 37.21 -23.35
C LYS A 483 -37.84 38.60 -23.72
N PRO A 484 -36.79 38.79 -24.57
CA PRO A 484 -36.38 37.93 -25.69
C PRO A 484 -34.84 37.82 -25.98
N GLU A 485 -34.56 37.36 -27.19
CA GLU A 485 -33.33 36.86 -27.84
C GLU A 485 -32.21 37.88 -28.19
N PHE A 486 -31.08 37.27 -28.61
CA PHE A 486 -30.18 37.63 -29.74
C PHE A 486 -28.94 38.55 -29.58
N GLU A 487 -27.80 37.91 -29.93
CA GLU A 487 -26.73 38.35 -30.85
C GLU A 487 -25.39 38.97 -30.36
N ASN A 488 -24.37 38.62 -31.16
CA ASN A 488 -22.91 38.75 -31.05
C ASN A 488 -22.33 40.16 -30.85
N ILE A 489 -21.05 40.22 -30.41
CA ILE A 489 -19.98 41.08 -31.00
C ILE A 489 -18.59 40.71 -30.46
N GLU A 490 -17.54 40.78 -31.30
CA GLU A 490 -16.12 40.66 -30.89
C GLU A 490 -15.55 42.01 -30.42
N MET A 491 -14.51 42.02 -29.57
CA MET A 491 -13.53 43.11 -29.61
C MET A 491 -12.14 42.72 -29.06
N THR A 492 -11.08 43.20 -29.73
CA THR A 492 -9.67 43.06 -29.34
C THR A 492 -9.08 44.42 -28.98
N ILE A 493 -8.29 44.50 -27.89
CA ILE A 493 -7.33 45.56 -27.47
C ILE A 493 -6.78 45.10 -26.08
N GLY A 494 -5.55 45.37 -25.64
CA GLY A 494 -4.40 46.01 -26.29
C GLY A 494 -3.36 46.55 -25.28
N THR A 495 -2.09 46.10 -25.39
CA THR A 495 -0.83 46.75 -24.92
C THR A 495 -0.64 47.22 -23.45
N ASN A 496 0.39 46.69 -22.78
CA ASN A 496 1.58 47.40 -22.23
C ASN A 496 2.45 46.35 -21.49
N ARG A 497 3.75 46.08 -21.76
CA ARG A 497 4.96 46.84 -22.12
C ARG A 497 5.72 47.41 -20.90
N GLY A 498 6.86 46.79 -20.58
CA GLY A 498 7.84 47.23 -19.57
C GLY A 498 9.12 46.41 -19.68
N ASN A 499 10.19 47.00 -20.24
CA ASN A 499 11.50 46.36 -20.41
C ASN A 499 12.50 46.84 -19.34
N ASN A 500 13.50 46.02 -19.03
CA ASN A 500 14.89 46.48 -18.93
C ASN A 500 15.89 45.33 -19.14
N THR A 501 17.10 45.64 -19.60
CA THR A 501 18.10 44.66 -20.07
C THR A 501 19.52 45.12 -19.76
N SER A 502 20.38 44.22 -19.26
CA SER A 502 21.83 44.41 -19.24
C SER A 502 22.60 43.09 -19.12
N GLN A 503 23.65 42.92 -19.94
CA GLN A 503 24.67 41.86 -19.84
C GLN A 503 25.97 42.47 -19.21
N PRO A 504 27.18 41.90 -19.40
CA PRO A 504 27.76 40.83 -18.57
C PRO A 504 29.09 41.24 -17.90
N GLY A 505 29.70 40.36 -17.09
CA GLY A 505 31.05 40.57 -16.53
C GLY A 505 31.82 39.26 -16.32
N VAL A 506 33.15 39.30 -16.50
CA VAL A 506 34.06 38.13 -16.44
C VAL A 506 35.39 38.53 -15.81
N SER A 507 35.89 37.77 -14.83
CA SER A 507 37.30 37.75 -14.42
C SER A 507 37.66 36.52 -13.60
N LYS A 508 38.86 35.96 -13.83
CA LYS A 508 39.51 34.92 -13.01
C LYS A 508 40.60 35.55 -12.14
N ALA A 509 40.93 34.95 -11.00
CA ALA A 509 42.31 34.86 -10.48
C ALA A 509 42.40 33.82 -9.34
N GLU A 510 43.55 33.14 -9.26
CA GLU A 510 43.97 32.32 -8.11
C GLU A 510 45.08 33.09 -7.35
N THR A 511 45.35 32.73 -6.08
CA THR A 511 46.69 32.33 -5.53
C THR A 511 46.69 32.41 -3.99
N ASN A 512 47.44 31.51 -3.34
CA ASN A 512 47.57 31.37 -1.88
C ASN A 512 48.38 32.49 -1.19
N THR A 513 48.15 32.66 0.12
CA THR A 513 49.22 32.69 1.14
C THR A 513 48.70 32.25 2.52
N ASN A 514 49.60 31.80 3.39
CA ASN A 514 49.29 31.10 4.65
C ASN A 514 49.51 31.94 5.92
N GLU A 515 48.79 31.56 6.99
CA GLU A 515 49.12 31.78 8.43
C GLU A 515 49.09 33.24 8.96
N LYS A 516 48.74 33.52 10.23
CA LYS A 516 48.45 32.63 11.38
C LYS A 516 47.50 33.31 12.41
N MET A 517 46.69 32.48 13.08
CA MET A 517 46.11 32.62 14.43
C MET A 517 45.80 34.02 15.00
N GLU A 518 44.51 34.25 15.28
CA GLU A 518 44.07 34.66 16.63
C GLU A 518 42.69 34.03 16.92
N ASN A 519 42.45 33.59 18.15
CA ASN A 519 41.23 32.84 18.54
C ASN A 519 40.16 33.79 19.10
N ASN A 520 38.89 33.48 18.83
CA ASN A 520 37.80 33.60 19.80
C ASN A 520 36.77 32.49 19.52
N GLN A 521 36.34 31.80 20.57
CA GLN A 521 35.24 30.83 20.53
C GLN A 521 33.92 31.52 20.87
N ASP A 522 32.84 31.04 20.27
CA ASP A 522 31.50 31.07 20.85
C ASP A 522 30.84 29.73 20.46
N ASP A 523 30.55 28.89 21.44
CA ASP A 523 30.38 27.44 21.23
C ASP A 523 28.90 27.05 21.05
N GLY A 524 28.41 27.15 19.81
CA GLY A 524 27.13 26.57 19.39
C GLY A 524 27.29 25.11 18.98
N ALA A 525 26.86 24.16 19.83
CA ALA A 525 27.11 22.74 19.65
C ALA A 525 26.23 22.08 18.55
N ASP A 526 26.69 22.16 17.30
CA ASP A 526 26.24 21.24 16.24
C ASP A 526 26.54 19.79 16.68
N ILE A 527 25.49 18.96 16.85
CA ILE A 527 25.67 17.51 16.96
C ILE A 527 25.91 16.94 15.55
N TYR A 528 27.11 17.20 15.02
CA TYR A 528 27.74 16.26 14.12
C TYR A 528 27.91 14.96 14.90
N ALA A 529 27.19 13.92 14.52
CA ALA A 529 27.58 12.57 14.91
C ALA A 529 29.01 12.36 14.39
N ASN A 530 29.96 12.10 15.30
CA ASN A 530 31.36 11.91 14.94
C ASN A 530 31.50 10.92 13.78
N GLU A 531 32.50 11.13 12.93
CA GLU A 531 32.82 10.20 11.84
C GLU A 531 33.48 8.89 12.36
N ASP A 532 33.60 8.76 13.69
CA ASP A 532 34.07 7.61 14.42
C ASP A 532 33.06 6.45 14.41
N THR A 533 33.37 5.43 13.60
CA THR A 533 32.96 4.04 13.78
C THR A 533 31.46 3.75 13.98
N ILE A 534 30.75 3.61 12.85
CA ILE A 534 29.74 2.55 12.76
C ILE A 534 30.51 1.21 12.87
N GLU A 535 30.45 0.52 14.01
CA GLU A 535 31.26 -0.67 14.24
C GLU A 535 30.89 -1.86 13.35
N ASP A 536 31.90 -2.68 13.00
CA ASP A 536 31.71 -3.90 12.23
C ASP A 536 31.17 -5.04 13.10
N ILE A 537 29.96 -5.52 12.79
CA ILE A 537 29.31 -6.64 13.47
C ILE A 537 30.04 -7.93 13.08
N ARG A 538 30.49 -8.72 14.06
CA ARG A 538 31.03 -10.06 13.79
C ARG A 538 29.93 -11.05 13.47
N LEU A 539 30.23 -12.03 12.61
CA LEU A 539 29.24 -13.03 12.20
C LEU A 539 28.78 -13.97 13.31
N ASP A 540 29.56 -14.14 14.38
CA ASP A 540 29.16 -14.88 15.59
C ASP A 540 28.35 -14.03 16.59
N GLU A 541 28.30 -12.70 16.41
CA GLU A 541 27.54 -11.75 17.25
C GLU A 541 26.26 -11.25 16.54
N ILE A 542 26.08 -11.53 15.24
CA ILE A 542 24.95 -11.02 14.45
C ILE A 542 23.57 -11.42 15.02
N GLU A 543 23.46 -12.57 15.70
CA GLU A 543 22.22 -13.01 16.33
C GLU A 543 21.84 -12.17 17.55
N SER A 544 22.80 -11.83 18.42
CA SER A 544 22.53 -10.97 19.58
C SER A 544 22.27 -9.53 19.15
N VAL A 545 22.98 -9.01 18.14
CA VAL A 545 22.72 -7.68 17.57
C VAL A 545 21.32 -7.59 16.94
N ILE A 546 20.82 -8.66 16.32
CA ILE A 546 19.43 -8.71 15.84
C ILE A 546 18.46 -8.71 17.02
N ALA A 547 18.64 -9.60 18.00
CA ALA A 547 17.75 -9.70 19.16
C ALA A 547 17.68 -8.37 19.95
N ASP A 548 18.80 -7.66 20.06
CA ASP A 548 18.87 -6.33 20.68
C ASP A 548 18.07 -5.29 19.88
N LYS A 549 18.36 -5.16 18.57
CA LYS A 549 17.68 -4.19 17.70
C LYS A 549 16.18 -4.46 17.50
N GLN A 550 15.69 -5.66 17.80
CA GLN A 550 14.26 -6.02 17.77
C GLN A 550 13.48 -5.58 19.01
N GLN A 551 14.13 -5.19 20.11
CA GLN A 551 13.46 -4.69 21.31
C GLN A 551 12.62 -3.43 21.03
N ASN A 552 11.64 -3.16 21.90
CA ASN A 552 10.72 -2.01 21.83
C ASN A 552 10.03 -1.81 20.46
N ASP A 553 9.55 -2.90 19.86
CA ASP A 553 9.12 -2.93 18.45
C ASP A 553 10.20 -2.38 17.51
N ASN A 554 11.29 -3.13 17.36
CA ASN A 554 12.34 -2.87 16.38
C ASN A 554 12.99 -1.47 16.52
N GLU A 555 13.06 -0.90 17.72
CA GLU A 555 13.52 0.47 17.95
C GLU A 555 14.98 0.69 17.50
N GLY A 556 15.87 -0.25 17.83
CA GLY A 556 17.27 -0.20 17.43
C GLY A 556 17.50 -0.31 15.90
N PHE A 557 16.58 -0.94 15.17
CA PHE A 557 16.55 -0.90 13.71
C PHE A 557 15.97 0.41 13.18
N LYS A 558 14.87 0.91 13.77
CA LYS A 558 14.22 2.18 13.38
C LYS A 558 15.17 3.36 13.53
N LEU A 559 15.95 3.42 14.62
CA LEU A 559 16.94 4.48 14.87
C LEU A 559 18.08 4.46 13.84
N GLU A 560 18.72 3.31 13.66
CA GLU A 560 19.83 3.16 12.71
C GLU A 560 19.39 3.44 11.26
N TYR A 561 18.20 2.99 10.87
CA TYR A 561 17.65 3.25 9.54
C TYR A 561 17.30 4.73 9.30
N ARG A 562 16.82 5.45 10.33
CA ARG A 562 16.57 6.91 10.27
C ARG A 562 17.85 7.72 10.11
N ALA A 563 18.98 7.23 10.65
CA ALA A 563 20.29 7.87 10.51
C ALA A 563 20.91 7.70 9.09
N LEU A 564 20.36 6.82 8.24
CA LEU A 564 20.81 6.67 6.86
C LEU A 564 20.34 7.86 5.99
N PRO A 565 21.22 8.50 5.21
CA PRO A 565 20.86 9.64 4.36
C PRO A 565 19.69 9.28 3.42
N SER A 566 18.71 10.17 3.26
CA SER A 566 17.49 9.91 2.49
C SER A 566 17.22 11.00 1.45
N GLY A 567 16.32 10.72 0.50
CA GLY A 567 16.03 11.64 -0.61
C GLY A 567 17.22 11.84 -1.56
N GLU A 568 17.33 13.06 -2.09
CA GLU A 568 18.37 13.49 -3.03
C GLU A 568 19.51 14.19 -2.28
N THR A 569 20.66 13.51 -2.16
CA THR A 569 21.87 14.02 -1.48
C THR A 569 22.99 14.43 -2.43
N ARG A 570 22.79 14.28 -3.75
CA ARG A 570 23.71 14.68 -4.82
C ARG A 570 22.92 15.09 -6.07
N GLN A 571 23.55 15.86 -6.95
CA GLN A 571 22.97 16.32 -8.22
C GLN A 571 22.45 15.16 -9.10
N CYS A 572 21.28 15.37 -9.71
CA CYS A 572 20.66 14.51 -10.72
C CYS A 572 20.05 15.33 -11.88
N ASP A 573 20.70 16.43 -12.23
CA ASP A 573 20.25 17.42 -13.20
C ASP A 573 20.02 16.82 -14.58
N VAL A 574 20.84 15.84 -15.01
CA VAL A 574 20.62 15.15 -16.30
C VAL A 574 19.34 14.33 -16.28
N GLY A 575 18.97 13.72 -15.14
CA GLY A 575 17.72 13.00 -14.97
C GLY A 575 16.48 13.89 -14.90
N LYS A 576 16.63 15.14 -14.45
CA LYS A 576 15.57 16.14 -14.32
C LYS A 576 15.26 16.89 -15.63
N LYS A 577 16.15 16.86 -16.63
CA LYS A 577 15.98 17.57 -17.91
C LYS A 577 14.65 17.22 -18.62
N PRO A 578 13.95 18.19 -19.25
CA PRO A 578 12.64 17.97 -19.88
C PRO A 578 12.59 16.75 -20.83
N GLU A 579 13.60 16.60 -21.68
CA GLU A 579 13.74 15.50 -22.65
C GLU A 579 13.91 14.12 -22.01
N ASN A 580 14.37 14.07 -20.75
CA ASN A 580 14.61 12.84 -19.99
C ASN A 580 13.47 12.50 -19.02
N LYS A 581 12.57 13.44 -18.68
CA LYS A 581 11.45 13.20 -17.75
C LYS A 581 10.58 12.00 -18.14
N THR A 582 10.28 11.85 -19.43
CA THR A 582 9.47 10.73 -19.95
C THR A 582 10.18 9.37 -19.90
N ARG A 583 11.52 9.36 -19.78
CA ARG A 583 12.35 8.15 -19.64
C ARG A 583 12.34 7.62 -18.20
N ASN A 584 12.07 8.46 -17.20
CA ASN A 584 11.95 8.03 -15.80
C ASN A 584 10.61 7.35 -15.52
N ARG A 585 10.62 6.33 -14.65
CA ARG A 585 9.39 5.64 -14.21
C ARG A 585 8.65 6.41 -13.11
N PHE A 586 9.39 7.05 -12.19
CA PHE A 586 8.85 7.81 -11.07
C PHE A 586 9.26 9.28 -11.17
N LYS A 587 8.40 10.19 -10.71
CA LYS A 587 8.65 11.65 -10.70
C LYS A 587 9.73 12.09 -9.69
N THR A 588 10.10 11.20 -8.77
CA THR A 588 10.97 11.45 -7.61
C THR A 588 12.26 10.60 -7.59
N THR A 589 12.39 9.58 -8.46
CA THR A 589 13.56 8.67 -8.46
C THR A 589 14.45 8.93 -9.68
N PHE A 590 15.55 9.64 -9.47
CA PHE A 590 16.52 10.01 -10.52
C PHE A 590 17.89 9.36 -10.26
N PRO A 591 18.71 9.11 -11.29
CA PRO A 591 20.10 8.72 -11.09
C PRO A 591 20.95 9.94 -10.76
N TYR A 592 21.88 9.82 -9.80
CA TYR A 592 22.87 10.89 -9.57
C TYR A 592 23.84 11.01 -10.74
N ASP A 593 24.22 12.23 -11.11
CA ASP A 593 24.96 12.50 -12.36
C ASP A 593 26.38 11.94 -12.35
N HIS A 594 27.04 11.93 -11.19
CA HIS A 594 28.43 11.45 -11.02
C HIS A 594 28.61 9.92 -11.19
N SER A 595 27.52 9.15 -11.01
CA SER A 595 27.52 7.68 -10.97
C SER A 595 26.58 7.04 -11.97
N ARG A 596 25.83 7.84 -12.75
CA ARG A 596 24.89 7.32 -13.76
C ARG A 596 25.61 6.51 -14.84
N VAL A 597 24.91 5.56 -15.43
CA VAL A 597 25.38 4.93 -16.66
C VAL A 597 25.15 5.90 -17.83
N ILE A 598 26.15 6.05 -18.70
CA ILE A 598 26.14 6.98 -19.84
C ILE A 598 26.14 6.16 -21.12
N LEU A 599 25.10 6.28 -21.95
CA LEU A 599 24.96 5.49 -23.17
C LEU A 599 25.83 6.07 -24.30
N THR A 600 26.76 5.28 -24.84
CA THR A 600 27.76 5.74 -25.83
C THR A 600 27.61 5.09 -27.20
N MET A 601 27.08 3.88 -27.29
CA MET A 601 26.88 3.17 -28.56
C MET A 601 25.61 3.64 -29.29
N GLN A 602 25.71 4.74 -30.05
CA GLN A 602 24.54 5.39 -30.66
C GLN A 602 24.80 5.87 -32.11
N PRO A 603 23.76 5.94 -32.97
CA PRO A 603 23.75 6.85 -34.11
C PRO A 603 23.60 8.31 -33.64
N ASP A 604 23.99 9.26 -34.50
CA ASP A 604 23.99 10.69 -34.19
C ASP A 604 22.62 11.21 -33.70
N GLY A 605 22.65 11.99 -32.62
CA GLY A 605 21.47 12.69 -32.08
C GLY A 605 20.61 11.90 -31.08
N ALA A 606 20.91 10.63 -30.79
CA ALA A 606 20.20 9.87 -29.76
C ALA A 606 20.70 10.19 -28.32
N SER A 607 19.82 10.02 -27.32
CA SER A 607 20.08 10.46 -25.92
C SER A 607 21.04 9.54 -25.18
N ASP A 608 21.97 10.12 -24.41
CA ASP A 608 22.94 9.43 -23.53
C ASP A 608 22.32 8.89 -22.24
N TYR A 609 21.03 9.13 -22.01
CA TYR A 609 20.39 8.96 -20.72
C TYR A 609 19.63 7.64 -20.54
N ILE A 610 19.96 6.95 -19.44
CA ILE A 610 19.15 5.90 -18.81
C ILE A 610 19.09 6.13 -17.30
N ASN A 611 17.96 5.78 -16.67
CA ASN A 611 17.81 5.81 -15.21
C ASN A 611 18.44 4.55 -14.59
N ALA A 612 19.77 4.58 -14.50
CA ALA A 612 20.58 3.58 -13.82
C ALA A 612 21.87 4.21 -13.28
N ASN A 613 22.40 3.68 -12.18
CA ASN A 613 23.70 4.05 -11.62
C ASN A 613 24.59 2.82 -11.45
N TYR A 614 25.89 3.01 -11.61
CA TYR A 614 26.84 2.07 -11.06
C TYR A 614 26.78 2.10 -9.53
N ILE A 615 26.87 0.93 -8.90
CA ILE A 615 27.07 0.77 -7.46
C ILE A 615 28.40 0.04 -7.26
N ASP A 616 29.20 0.52 -6.33
CA ASP A 616 30.48 -0.11 -5.99
C ASP A 616 30.26 -1.37 -5.14
N GLY A 617 31.08 -2.39 -5.35
CA GLY A 617 31.02 -3.67 -4.63
C GLY A 617 32.29 -3.95 -3.84
N PRO A 618 32.36 -5.08 -3.12
CA PRO A 618 33.46 -5.37 -2.22
C PRO A 618 34.78 -5.67 -2.95
N ASP A 619 34.71 -6.29 -4.12
CA ASP A 619 35.90 -6.73 -4.87
C ASP A 619 36.39 -5.65 -5.85
N ARG A 620 35.53 -4.71 -6.25
CA ARG A 620 35.84 -3.63 -7.19
C ARG A 620 34.79 -2.49 -7.22
N PRO A 621 35.18 -1.27 -7.62
CA PRO A 621 34.21 -0.25 -8.03
C PRO A 621 33.40 -0.71 -9.25
N LYS A 622 32.20 -0.16 -9.40
CA LYS A 622 31.21 -0.47 -10.45
C LYS A 622 30.89 -1.96 -10.60
N GLN A 623 30.76 -2.68 -9.47
CA GLN A 623 30.46 -4.12 -9.45
C GLN A 623 29.02 -4.41 -9.90
N TYR A 624 28.10 -3.49 -9.64
CA TYR A 624 26.69 -3.60 -9.99
C TYR A 624 26.22 -2.39 -10.79
N ILE A 625 25.11 -2.56 -11.50
CA ILE A 625 24.32 -1.47 -12.07
C ILE A 625 22.90 -1.56 -11.48
N ALA A 626 22.54 -0.59 -10.63
CA ALA A 626 21.19 -0.45 -10.09
C ALA A 626 20.33 0.36 -11.07
N ALA A 627 19.36 -0.28 -11.71
CA ALA A 627 18.53 0.30 -12.77
C ALA A 627 17.04 0.30 -12.42
N GLN A 628 16.27 1.24 -12.98
CA GLN A 628 14.80 1.14 -12.97
C GLN A 628 14.34 -0.04 -13.85
N GLY A 629 13.17 -0.61 -13.56
CA GLY A 629 12.50 -1.55 -14.47
C GLY A 629 12.08 -0.83 -15.75
N PRO A 630 12.54 -1.27 -16.94
CA PRO A 630 12.37 -0.52 -18.17
C PRO A 630 10.89 -0.22 -18.48
N LYS A 631 10.67 0.90 -19.17
CA LYS A 631 9.36 1.32 -19.71
C LYS A 631 9.31 0.96 -21.20
N LYS A 632 8.11 0.90 -21.79
CA LYS A 632 7.92 0.71 -23.26
C LYS A 632 8.84 1.61 -24.11
N ASN A 633 9.04 2.87 -23.70
CA ASN A 633 9.91 3.84 -24.38
C ASN A 633 11.40 3.79 -24.01
N THR A 634 11.85 2.85 -23.15
CA THR A 634 13.25 2.71 -22.72
C THR A 634 13.80 1.28 -22.81
N VAL A 635 13.06 0.32 -23.38
CA VAL A 635 13.56 -1.07 -23.56
C VAL A 635 14.81 -1.11 -24.45
N VAL A 636 14.85 -0.27 -25.50
CA VAL A 636 16.01 -0.15 -26.40
C VAL A 636 17.24 0.37 -25.65
N ASP A 637 17.07 1.40 -24.81
CA ASP A 637 18.14 1.94 -23.97
C ASP A 637 18.68 0.91 -22.96
N PHE A 638 17.78 0.10 -22.38
CA PHE A 638 18.13 -0.94 -21.43
C PHE A 638 18.96 -2.07 -22.07
N TRP A 639 18.59 -2.51 -23.28
CA TRP A 639 19.39 -3.48 -24.03
C TRP A 639 20.72 -2.92 -24.55
N ARG A 640 20.74 -1.63 -24.91
CA ARG A 640 21.97 -0.91 -25.24
C ARG A 640 22.92 -0.83 -24.04
N MET A 641 22.39 -0.56 -22.84
CA MET A 641 23.15 -0.60 -21.59
C MET A 641 23.76 -1.99 -21.35
N ILE A 642 22.95 -3.05 -21.38
CA ILE A 642 23.41 -4.44 -21.23
C ILE A 642 24.51 -4.77 -22.25
N TRP A 643 24.38 -4.29 -23.50
CA TRP A 643 25.37 -4.55 -24.54
C TRP A 643 26.68 -3.77 -24.37
N GLN A 644 26.64 -2.47 -24.07
CA GLN A 644 27.87 -1.67 -23.96
C GLN A 644 28.69 -2.02 -22.71
N GLU A 645 28.02 -2.37 -21.61
CA GLU A 645 28.65 -2.70 -20.32
C GLU A 645 29.11 -4.18 -20.24
N GLU A 646 29.02 -4.94 -21.33
CA GLU A 646 29.35 -6.37 -21.44
C GLU A 646 28.65 -7.29 -20.41
N VAL A 647 27.45 -6.89 -19.96
CA VAL A 647 26.68 -7.57 -18.90
C VAL A 647 26.30 -8.99 -19.32
N THR A 648 26.68 -9.97 -18.50
CA THR A 648 26.27 -11.39 -18.65
C THR A 648 25.06 -11.76 -17.82
N SER A 649 24.71 -10.96 -16.81
CA SER A 649 23.79 -11.36 -15.73
C SER A 649 22.86 -10.22 -15.36
N VAL A 650 21.55 -10.47 -15.38
CA VAL A 650 20.50 -9.50 -15.07
C VAL A 650 19.58 -10.04 -13.98
N VAL A 651 19.56 -9.41 -12.80
CA VAL A 651 18.72 -9.79 -11.67
C VAL A 651 17.47 -8.90 -11.64
N MET A 652 16.30 -9.50 -11.80
CA MET A 652 14.98 -8.84 -11.83
C MET A 652 14.18 -9.21 -10.58
N LEU A 653 13.77 -8.21 -9.80
CA LEU A 653 13.19 -8.36 -8.45
C LEU A 653 11.78 -7.78 -8.35
N THR A 654 10.97 -7.96 -9.39
CA THR A 654 9.60 -7.44 -9.49
C THR A 654 8.88 -8.20 -10.59
N ASN A 655 7.59 -8.47 -10.41
CA ASN A 655 6.76 -8.97 -11.49
C ASN A 655 6.46 -7.86 -12.51
N LEU A 656 5.88 -8.20 -13.66
CA LEU A 656 5.50 -7.20 -14.67
C LEU A 656 4.37 -6.28 -14.16
N LYS A 657 3.40 -6.87 -13.44
CA LYS A 657 2.27 -6.25 -12.77
C LYS A 657 2.22 -6.79 -11.33
N GLU A 658 1.90 -5.93 -10.38
CA GLU A 658 1.76 -6.22 -8.94
C GLU A 658 0.55 -5.39 -8.48
N GLY A 659 -0.45 -6.05 -7.90
CA GLY A 659 -1.83 -5.57 -7.86
C GLY A 659 -2.32 -5.18 -9.25
N ASP A 660 -2.78 -3.94 -9.41
CA ASP A 660 -3.10 -3.34 -10.71
C ASP A 660 -1.95 -2.54 -11.36
N LYS A 661 -0.85 -2.30 -10.64
CA LYS A 661 0.18 -1.34 -11.09
C LYS A 661 1.29 -2.03 -11.89
N ILE A 662 1.56 -1.52 -13.10
CA ILE A 662 2.60 -2.05 -14.01
C ILE A 662 3.99 -1.66 -13.50
N LYS A 663 4.67 -2.58 -12.81
CA LYS A 663 5.99 -2.34 -12.20
C LYS A 663 7.14 -2.40 -13.20
N CYS A 664 7.04 -3.21 -14.25
CA CYS A 664 8.08 -3.41 -15.26
C CYS A 664 7.46 -3.67 -16.66
N THR A 665 8.11 -3.25 -17.74
CA THR A 665 7.75 -3.69 -19.10
C THR A 665 8.58 -4.91 -19.48
N GLN A 666 7.94 -5.96 -20.01
CA GLN A 666 8.63 -7.14 -20.54
C GLN A 666 9.64 -6.71 -21.61
N TYR A 667 10.90 -7.04 -21.38
CA TYR A 667 12.02 -6.67 -22.27
C TYR A 667 12.67 -7.89 -22.93
N TRP A 668 12.20 -9.10 -22.65
CA TRP A 668 12.64 -10.34 -23.30
C TRP A 668 11.54 -10.85 -24.25
N PRO A 669 11.91 -11.48 -25.37
CA PRO A 669 10.94 -12.13 -26.26
C PRO A 669 10.35 -13.39 -25.64
N ASP A 670 9.22 -13.84 -26.19
CA ASP A 670 8.61 -15.13 -25.87
C ASP A 670 9.51 -16.31 -26.30
N VAL A 671 9.22 -17.52 -25.82
CA VAL A 671 10.03 -18.72 -26.07
C VAL A 671 10.26 -18.94 -27.57
N ASN A 672 11.52 -19.16 -27.96
CA ASN A 672 12.00 -19.28 -29.34
C ASN A 672 11.78 -18.08 -30.28
N ARG A 673 11.11 -17.01 -29.84
CA ARG A 673 10.89 -15.80 -30.65
C ARG A 673 12.16 -14.94 -30.68
N LEU A 674 12.48 -14.38 -31.84
CA LEU A 674 13.45 -13.30 -31.99
C LEU A 674 12.71 -11.96 -31.86
N SER A 675 13.29 -10.98 -31.17
CA SER A 675 12.76 -9.61 -31.13
C SER A 675 13.86 -8.56 -31.17
N ASP A 676 13.57 -7.46 -31.83
CA ASP A 676 14.51 -6.38 -32.12
C ASP A 676 14.26 -5.16 -31.24
N TYR A 677 15.28 -4.81 -30.46
CA TYR A 677 15.32 -3.65 -29.59
C TYR A 677 16.36 -2.67 -30.14
N GLY A 678 16.01 -2.02 -31.25
CA GLY A 678 16.88 -1.10 -31.99
C GLY A 678 18.08 -1.84 -32.61
N PRO A 679 19.34 -1.50 -32.25
CA PRO A 679 20.54 -2.17 -32.78
C PRO A 679 20.79 -3.55 -32.16
N VAL A 680 20.08 -3.92 -31.09
CA VAL A 680 20.20 -5.21 -30.40
C VAL A 680 19.03 -6.13 -30.81
N SER A 681 19.33 -7.35 -31.23
CA SER A 681 18.37 -8.45 -31.41
C SER A 681 18.51 -9.44 -30.26
N VAL A 682 17.40 -9.92 -29.70
CA VAL A 682 17.37 -10.86 -28.57
C VAL A 682 16.50 -12.07 -28.91
N LYS A 683 16.95 -13.27 -28.55
CA LYS A 683 16.17 -14.53 -28.61
C LYS A 683 16.20 -15.22 -27.24
N LEU A 684 15.04 -15.65 -26.74
CA LEU A 684 14.95 -16.57 -25.61
C LEU A 684 15.31 -17.99 -26.09
N ILE A 685 16.38 -18.57 -25.54
CA ILE A 685 16.94 -19.87 -25.95
C ILE A 685 16.85 -20.96 -24.88
N GLY A 686 16.50 -20.61 -23.64
CA GLY A 686 16.18 -21.55 -22.56
C GLY A 686 15.50 -20.83 -21.41
N GLU A 687 14.60 -21.51 -20.72
CA GLU A 687 13.87 -21.01 -19.55
C GLU A 687 13.72 -22.16 -18.54
N LYS A 688 13.95 -21.89 -17.25
CA LYS A 688 13.71 -22.81 -16.14
C LYS A 688 12.84 -22.11 -15.11
N GLU A 689 11.77 -22.76 -14.68
CA GLU A 689 10.83 -22.24 -13.68
C GLU A 689 10.99 -22.96 -12.34
N TYR A 690 11.19 -22.17 -11.28
CA TYR A 690 11.34 -22.59 -9.89
C TYR A 690 10.23 -21.97 -9.06
N ALA A 691 9.90 -22.55 -7.91
CA ALA A 691 8.76 -22.15 -7.08
C ALA A 691 8.72 -20.66 -6.69
N PHE A 692 9.87 -19.96 -6.67
CA PHE A 692 9.97 -18.56 -6.28
C PHE A 692 10.73 -17.66 -7.28
N TYR A 693 11.19 -18.21 -8.40
CA TYR A 693 11.99 -17.49 -9.40
C TYR A 693 12.06 -18.22 -10.76
N ILE A 694 12.49 -17.50 -11.80
CA ILE A 694 12.66 -18.01 -13.17
C ILE A 694 14.06 -17.65 -13.66
N GLU A 695 14.76 -18.62 -14.27
CA GLU A 695 16.02 -18.40 -14.99
C GLU A 695 15.74 -18.37 -16.51
N ARG A 696 16.21 -17.33 -17.21
CA ARG A 696 16.10 -17.22 -18.68
C ARG A 696 17.46 -17.03 -19.32
N ILE A 697 17.78 -17.88 -20.28
CA ILE A 697 18.99 -17.82 -21.09
C ILE A 697 18.66 -17.08 -22.39
N LEU A 698 19.26 -15.90 -22.58
CA LEU A 698 18.99 -14.99 -23.69
C LEU A 698 20.21 -14.92 -24.62
N SER A 699 20.01 -15.22 -25.91
CA SER A 699 21.00 -14.96 -26.95
C SER A 699 20.82 -13.53 -27.45
N VAL A 700 21.88 -12.73 -27.34
CA VAL A 700 21.87 -11.29 -27.63
C VAL A 700 22.86 -10.99 -28.75
N ARG A 701 22.41 -10.34 -29.83
CA ARG A 701 23.24 -9.97 -30.99
C ARG A 701 23.18 -8.47 -31.24
N TYR A 702 24.31 -7.82 -31.47
CA TYR A 702 24.34 -6.43 -31.93
C TYR A 702 24.54 -6.39 -33.45
N LYS A 703 23.59 -5.79 -34.17
CA LYS A 703 23.39 -5.96 -35.62
C LYS A 703 24.58 -5.50 -36.47
N GLU A 704 25.20 -4.38 -36.12
CA GLU A 704 26.30 -3.80 -36.91
C GLU A 704 27.62 -4.55 -36.70
N LEU A 705 27.82 -5.11 -35.50
CA LEU A 705 29.04 -5.83 -35.11
C LEU A 705 28.97 -7.33 -35.42
N GLN A 706 27.78 -7.88 -35.67
CA GLN A 706 27.46 -9.32 -35.79
C GLN A 706 27.94 -10.23 -34.65
N LYS A 707 28.49 -9.66 -33.57
CA LYS A 707 28.85 -10.37 -32.35
C LYS A 707 27.59 -10.86 -31.63
N ILE A 708 27.68 -12.04 -31.05
CA ILE A 708 26.65 -12.66 -30.19
C ILE A 708 27.23 -12.81 -28.78
N ARG A 709 26.42 -12.54 -27.76
CA ARG A 709 26.68 -12.85 -26.36
C ARG A 709 25.52 -13.68 -25.79
N VAL A 710 25.75 -14.36 -24.68
CA VAL A 710 24.70 -14.96 -23.84
C VAL A 710 24.53 -14.09 -22.62
N VAL A 711 23.28 -13.84 -22.23
CA VAL A 711 22.91 -13.10 -21.02
C VAL A 711 21.88 -13.93 -20.26
N THR A 712 22.11 -14.19 -18.98
CA THR A 712 21.15 -14.89 -18.12
C THR A 712 20.37 -13.86 -17.31
N GLN A 713 19.03 -13.89 -17.43
CA GLN A 713 18.13 -13.17 -16.54
C GLN A 713 17.70 -14.10 -15.39
N TYR A 714 17.84 -13.63 -14.16
CA TYR A 714 17.35 -14.28 -12.96
C TYR A 714 16.19 -13.44 -12.40
N HIS A 715 14.97 -13.94 -12.48
CA HIS A 715 13.74 -13.21 -12.16
C HIS A 715 13.10 -13.77 -10.90
N TYR A 716 13.21 -13.06 -9.77
CA TYR A 716 12.53 -13.43 -8.52
C TYR A 716 11.06 -13.00 -8.57
N THR A 717 10.16 -13.98 -8.58
CA THR A 717 8.71 -13.80 -8.79
C THR A 717 7.93 -13.64 -7.49
N SER A 718 8.48 -14.09 -6.36
CA SER A 718 7.77 -14.20 -5.08
C SER A 718 8.18 -13.13 -4.05
N TRP A 719 8.57 -11.94 -4.50
CA TRP A 719 8.61 -10.77 -3.60
C TRP A 719 7.20 -10.19 -3.49
N PRO A 720 6.60 -10.12 -2.28
CA PRO A 720 5.24 -9.62 -2.14
C PRO A 720 5.12 -8.13 -2.49
N ASP A 721 3.91 -7.73 -2.89
CA ASP A 721 3.58 -6.35 -3.26
C ASP A 721 3.72 -5.40 -2.07
N HIS A 722 3.44 -5.91 -0.86
CA HIS A 722 3.67 -5.26 0.43
C HIS A 722 4.62 -6.12 1.29
N GLY A 723 5.60 -5.50 1.95
CA GLY A 723 6.56 -6.18 2.83
C GLY A 723 7.75 -6.85 2.10
N VAL A 724 8.20 -7.99 2.65
CA VAL A 724 9.43 -8.69 2.25
C VAL A 724 9.20 -10.21 2.13
N PRO A 725 9.97 -10.92 1.27
CA PRO A 725 9.87 -12.36 1.14
C PRO A 725 10.46 -13.08 2.36
N GLU A 726 10.20 -14.38 2.46
CA GLU A 726 10.81 -15.25 3.47
C GLU A 726 12.35 -15.27 3.35
N PRO A 727 13.14 -14.94 4.40
CA PRO A 727 14.61 -14.86 4.34
C PRO A 727 15.31 -16.06 3.67
N LEU A 728 14.87 -17.29 3.94
CA LEU A 728 15.44 -18.48 3.31
C LEU A 728 15.12 -18.57 1.81
N CYS A 729 13.93 -18.10 1.38
CA CYS A 729 13.55 -18.13 -0.04
C CYS A 729 14.31 -17.07 -0.86
N LEU A 730 14.64 -15.90 -0.27
CA LEU A 730 15.53 -14.94 -0.93
C LEU A 730 16.98 -15.44 -0.96
N LEU A 731 17.46 -16.05 0.13
CA LEU A 731 18.80 -16.61 0.21
C LEU A 731 19.04 -17.74 -0.81
N ILE A 732 18.05 -18.61 -1.06
CA ILE A 732 18.14 -19.67 -2.07
C ILE A 732 18.25 -19.09 -3.47
N PHE A 733 17.48 -18.03 -3.79
CA PHE A 733 17.63 -17.32 -5.05
C PHE A 733 18.99 -16.62 -5.17
N HIS A 734 19.45 -15.95 -4.13
CA HIS A 734 20.79 -15.33 -4.09
C HIS A 734 21.89 -16.37 -4.34
N HIS A 735 21.85 -17.51 -3.65
CA HIS A 735 22.80 -18.60 -3.85
C HIS A 735 22.76 -19.17 -5.28
N HIS A 736 21.55 -19.32 -5.85
CA HIS A 736 21.33 -19.76 -7.23
C HIS A 736 21.98 -18.84 -8.26
N VAL A 737 21.95 -17.52 -8.03
CA VAL A 737 22.63 -16.54 -8.89
C VAL A 737 24.14 -16.65 -8.72
N ILE A 738 24.68 -16.51 -7.49
CA ILE A 738 26.13 -16.42 -7.29
C ILE A 738 26.88 -17.68 -7.71
N SER A 739 26.28 -18.88 -7.57
CA SER A 739 26.88 -20.13 -8.04
C SER A 739 27.03 -20.21 -9.56
N ARG A 740 26.26 -19.40 -10.30
CA ARG A 740 26.25 -19.31 -11.77
C ARG A 740 26.88 -18.01 -12.31
N THR A 741 27.23 -17.05 -11.43
CA THR A 741 27.88 -15.79 -11.80
C THR A 741 29.31 -15.66 -11.28
N THR A 742 29.97 -16.77 -10.96
CA THR A 742 31.42 -16.90 -10.68
C THR A 742 32.25 -16.59 -11.94
N ASN A 743 32.36 -15.30 -12.27
CA ASN A 743 32.84 -14.84 -13.56
C ASN A 743 34.27 -14.28 -13.45
N ASP A 744 35.25 -14.93 -14.10
CA ASP A 744 36.63 -14.41 -14.22
C ASP A 744 36.68 -13.00 -14.85
N LYS A 745 35.64 -12.65 -15.62
CA LYS A 745 35.47 -11.36 -16.27
C LYS A 745 34.85 -10.37 -15.30
N LYS A 746 35.58 -9.28 -15.02
CA LYS A 746 35.18 -8.18 -14.13
C LYS A 746 34.08 -7.27 -14.73
N VAL A 747 33.02 -7.85 -15.26
CA VAL A 747 31.83 -7.17 -15.82
C VAL A 747 30.78 -6.90 -14.73
N PRO A 748 29.91 -5.88 -14.86
CA PRO A 748 28.88 -5.58 -13.87
C PRO A 748 27.67 -6.52 -13.96
N ILE A 749 27.03 -6.77 -12.82
CA ILE A 749 25.70 -7.39 -12.75
C ILE A 749 24.64 -6.28 -12.77
N VAL A 750 23.68 -6.34 -13.69
CA VAL A 750 22.53 -5.41 -13.67
C VAL A 750 21.50 -5.94 -12.69
N VAL A 751 21.06 -5.11 -11.74
CA VAL A 751 20.03 -5.44 -10.76
C VAL A 751 18.91 -4.40 -10.85
N HIS A 752 17.67 -4.84 -11.01
CA HIS A 752 16.52 -3.94 -11.11
C HIS A 752 15.27 -4.49 -10.43
N CYS A 753 14.40 -3.58 -10.02
CA CYS A 753 13.01 -3.86 -9.64
C CYS A 753 12.11 -2.95 -10.46
N SER A 754 11.18 -2.21 -9.83
CA SER A 754 10.44 -1.13 -10.49
C SER A 754 11.24 0.18 -10.48
N ALA A 755 11.55 0.73 -9.30
CA ALA A 755 12.31 1.98 -9.14
C ALA A 755 13.84 1.80 -9.20
N GLY A 756 14.33 0.59 -8.96
CA GLY A 756 15.77 0.31 -8.92
C GLY A 756 16.46 0.82 -7.65
N VAL A 757 15.74 0.93 -6.52
CA VAL A 757 16.29 1.44 -5.23
C VAL A 757 15.95 0.55 -4.04
N GLY A 758 14.68 0.16 -3.84
CA GLY A 758 14.24 -0.69 -2.73
C GLY A 758 14.76 -2.13 -2.81
N ARG A 759 13.95 -3.05 -3.36
CA ARG A 759 14.32 -4.46 -3.55
C ARG A 759 15.71 -4.65 -4.21
N THR A 760 16.06 -3.79 -5.17
CA THR A 760 17.39 -3.71 -5.80
C THR A 760 18.51 -3.43 -4.81
N GLY A 761 18.36 -2.45 -3.93
CA GLY A 761 19.33 -2.16 -2.87
C GLY A 761 19.42 -3.30 -1.86
N THR A 762 18.30 -3.94 -1.51
CA THR A 762 18.31 -5.11 -0.62
C THR A 762 19.10 -6.27 -1.23
N TYR A 763 18.93 -6.57 -2.52
CA TYR A 763 19.70 -7.64 -3.17
C TYR A 763 21.20 -7.30 -3.27
N ILE A 764 21.55 -6.07 -3.69
CA ILE A 764 22.97 -5.65 -3.80
C ILE A 764 23.66 -5.64 -2.42
N ALA A 765 22.97 -5.17 -1.36
CA ALA A 765 23.51 -5.22 -0.01
C ALA A 765 23.69 -6.67 0.49
N LEU A 766 22.70 -7.54 0.30
CA LEU A 766 22.82 -8.96 0.68
C LEU A 766 24.01 -9.62 -0.01
N ASP A 767 24.17 -9.41 -1.32
CA ASP A 767 25.25 -9.98 -2.11
C ASP A 767 26.63 -9.47 -1.66
N ALA A 768 26.80 -8.15 -1.59
CA ALA A 768 28.04 -7.53 -1.17
C ALA A 768 28.43 -7.90 0.28
N LEU A 769 27.47 -7.88 1.22
CA LEU A 769 27.72 -8.20 2.62
C LEU A 769 27.93 -9.69 2.85
N TYR A 770 27.33 -10.58 2.04
CA TYR A 770 27.68 -11.99 2.02
C TYR A 770 29.14 -12.20 1.59
N HIS A 771 29.57 -11.53 0.52
CA HIS A 771 30.95 -11.60 0.05
C HIS A 771 31.95 -11.01 1.07
N ILE A 772 31.64 -9.86 1.70
CA ILE A 772 32.47 -9.26 2.77
C ILE A 772 32.56 -10.23 3.96
N GLY A 773 31.42 -10.69 4.50
CA GLY A 773 31.40 -11.58 5.67
C GLY A 773 32.16 -12.88 5.44
N LYS A 774 32.06 -13.45 4.22
CA LYS A 774 32.82 -14.65 3.83
C LYS A 774 34.33 -14.42 3.72
N GLN A 775 34.78 -13.19 3.46
CA GLN A 775 36.20 -12.82 3.38
C GLN A 775 36.78 -12.37 4.74
N THR A 776 36.00 -11.68 5.59
CA THR A 776 36.50 -10.97 6.78
C THR A 776 36.02 -11.52 8.12
N GLY A 777 34.96 -12.33 8.14
CA GLY A 777 34.26 -12.73 9.37
C GLY A 777 33.37 -11.63 9.99
N LYS A 778 33.17 -10.50 9.30
CA LYS A 778 32.38 -9.35 9.78
C LYS A 778 31.51 -8.72 8.69
N VAL A 779 30.45 -8.01 9.09
CA VAL A 779 29.55 -7.26 8.19
C VAL A 779 29.16 -5.91 8.80
N ASN A 780 28.90 -4.92 7.94
CA ASN A 780 28.53 -3.58 8.37
C ASN A 780 27.41 -3.02 7.46
N VAL A 781 26.16 -3.32 7.82
CA VAL A 781 24.99 -3.08 6.96
C VAL A 781 24.73 -1.58 6.81
N ALA A 782 24.76 -0.82 7.92
CA ALA A 782 24.55 0.62 7.91
C ALA A 782 25.60 1.35 7.07
N TYR A 783 26.89 1.02 7.21
CA TYR A 783 27.96 1.59 6.39
C TYR A 783 27.80 1.26 4.91
N PHE A 784 27.53 0.00 4.56
CA PHE A 784 27.37 -0.38 3.15
C PHE A 784 26.14 0.27 2.50
N VAL A 785 25.01 0.35 3.21
CA VAL A 785 23.81 1.05 2.71
C VAL A 785 24.03 2.56 2.62
N LYS A 786 24.74 3.20 3.58
CA LYS A 786 25.17 4.60 3.49
C LYS A 786 26.00 4.85 2.21
N ASN A 787 26.93 3.95 1.87
CA ASN A 787 27.76 4.04 0.67
C ASN A 787 26.94 3.84 -0.62
N MET A 788 26.07 2.83 -0.70
CA MET A 788 25.14 2.68 -1.83
C MET A 788 24.25 3.90 -2.02
N ARG A 789 23.75 4.50 -0.93
CA ARG A 789 22.98 5.75 -0.96
C ARG A 789 23.80 6.97 -1.39
N GLY A 790 25.14 6.87 -1.32
CA GLY A 790 26.06 7.81 -1.94
C GLY A 790 26.14 7.68 -3.47
N ASN A 791 26.00 6.46 -4.03
CA ASN A 791 25.97 6.23 -5.49
C ASN A 791 24.57 6.43 -6.11
N ARG A 792 23.47 6.06 -5.44
CA ARG A 792 22.08 6.19 -5.93
C ARG A 792 21.11 6.46 -4.78
N MET A 793 20.19 7.41 -4.95
CA MET A 793 19.23 7.80 -3.90
C MET A 793 18.42 6.63 -3.32
N THR A 794 18.13 6.68 -2.02
CA THR A 794 17.14 5.80 -1.34
C THR A 794 17.31 4.28 -1.49
N MET A 795 18.54 3.80 -1.76
CA MET A 795 18.86 2.37 -1.78
C MET A 795 18.49 1.70 -0.45
N VAL A 796 17.80 0.56 -0.51
CA VAL A 796 17.05 -0.06 0.62
C VAL A 796 15.99 0.91 1.15
N GLN A 797 14.78 0.83 0.57
CA GLN A 797 13.79 1.92 0.56
C GLN A 797 12.84 1.90 1.76
N THR A 798 12.75 0.80 2.50
CA THR A 798 11.88 0.67 3.67
C THR A 798 12.60 0.02 4.85
N ILE A 799 12.04 0.12 6.05
CA ILE A 799 12.60 -0.46 7.28
C ILE A 799 12.55 -2.00 7.25
N GLU A 800 11.49 -2.59 6.70
CA GLU A 800 11.34 -4.04 6.57
C GLU A 800 12.39 -4.60 5.61
N GLN A 801 12.65 -3.90 4.49
CA GLN A 801 13.74 -4.21 3.55
C GLN A 801 15.14 -4.13 4.19
N TYR A 802 15.29 -3.36 5.26
CA TYR A 802 16.55 -3.22 6.01
C TYR A 802 16.69 -4.32 7.07
N ILE A 803 15.65 -4.59 7.87
CA ILE A 803 15.60 -5.72 8.81
C ILE A 803 15.81 -7.05 8.06
N MET A 804 15.22 -7.19 6.87
CA MET A 804 15.38 -8.34 5.97
C MET A 804 16.86 -8.63 5.62
N LEU A 805 17.72 -7.61 5.52
CA LEU A 805 19.16 -7.82 5.27
C LEU A 805 19.80 -8.57 6.43
N TYR A 806 19.56 -8.13 7.67
CA TYR A 806 20.09 -8.76 8.86
C TYR A 806 19.59 -10.20 9.01
N LEU A 807 18.29 -10.44 8.78
CA LEU A 807 17.70 -11.78 8.85
C LEU A 807 18.24 -12.73 7.76
N ALA A 808 18.46 -12.24 6.54
CA ALA A 808 19.06 -13.02 5.46
C ALA A 808 20.55 -13.31 5.71
N LEU A 809 21.32 -12.32 6.16
CA LEU A 809 22.74 -12.46 6.51
C LEU A 809 22.94 -13.42 7.69
N LYS A 810 22.10 -13.36 8.74
CA LYS A 810 22.09 -14.37 9.80
C LYS A 810 21.93 -15.76 9.18
N LYS A 811 20.87 -16.01 8.40
CA LYS A 811 20.60 -17.34 7.84
C LYS A 811 21.69 -17.84 6.87
N SER A 812 22.42 -16.95 6.18
CA SER A 812 23.49 -17.33 5.24
C SER A 812 24.77 -17.81 5.92
N PHE A 813 25.05 -17.32 7.12
CA PHE A 813 26.23 -17.74 7.90
C PHE A 813 25.90 -18.76 9.00
N GLU A 814 24.66 -18.76 9.50
CA GLU A 814 24.10 -19.77 10.42
C GLU A 814 24.14 -21.19 9.83
N ALA A 815 23.72 -21.35 8.56
CA ALA A 815 23.97 -22.55 7.76
C ALA A 815 23.99 -22.17 6.26
N PRO A 816 25.15 -22.29 5.58
CA PRO A 816 25.26 -22.12 4.14
C PRO A 816 24.39 -23.11 3.35
N ILE A 817 24.15 -22.78 2.08
CA ILE A 817 23.53 -23.65 1.07
C ILE A 817 24.66 -24.34 0.32
N GLU A 818 24.55 -25.63 0.02
CA GLU A 818 25.63 -26.40 -0.62
C GLU A 818 25.08 -27.54 -1.48
N ILE A 819 24.77 -27.23 -2.74
CA ILE A 819 24.35 -28.19 -3.75
C ILE A 819 25.53 -29.14 -4.05
N LYS A 820 25.33 -30.43 -3.77
CA LYS A 820 26.34 -31.48 -3.98
C LYS A 820 26.16 -32.12 -5.36
N SER A 821 27.26 -32.56 -5.97
CA SER A 821 27.18 -33.38 -7.19
C SER A 821 26.51 -34.72 -6.87
N LEU A 822 25.89 -35.36 -7.87
CA LEU A 822 25.24 -36.67 -7.68
C LEU A 822 26.24 -37.73 -7.18
N SER A 823 27.49 -37.67 -7.65
CA SER A 823 28.59 -38.53 -7.19
C SER A 823 29.00 -38.28 -5.74
N ASP A 824 29.11 -37.03 -5.31
CA ASP A 824 29.50 -36.68 -3.94
C ASP A 824 28.38 -37.03 -2.95
N PHE A 825 27.13 -36.78 -3.35
CA PHE A 825 25.94 -37.12 -2.58
C PHE A 825 25.82 -38.63 -2.35
N CYS A 826 25.86 -39.46 -3.41
CA CYS A 826 25.84 -40.92 -3.25
C CYS A 826 27.05 -41.41 -2.44
N SER A 827 28.26 -40.89 -2.68
CA SER A 827 29.46 -41.23 -1.91
C SER A 827 29.37 -40.81 -0.43
N MET A 828 28.57 -39.81 -0.09
CA MET A 828 28.27 -39.42 1.29
C MET A 828 27.28 -40.38 1.95
N THR A 829 26.17 -40.67 1.28
CA THR A 829 25.13 -41.60 1.77
C THR A 829 25.66 -43.03 1.93
N GLU A 830 26.42 -43.55 0.96
CA GLU A 830 27.05 -44.88 1.03
C GLU A 830 28.15 -45.00 2.12
N ARG A 831 28.71 -43.87 2.60
CA ARG A 831 29.57 -43.86 3.79
C ARG A 831 28.73 -43.85 5.07
N ALA A 832 27.70 -43.02 5.11
CA ALA A 832 26.77 -42.91 6.25
C ALA A 832 25.96 -44.19 6.52
N MET A 833 25.82 -45.09 5.54
CA MET A 833 25.10 -46.37 5.67
C MET A 833 25.97 -47.59 6.03
N LYS A 834 27.28 -47.38 6.24
CA LYS A 834 28.17 -48.41 6.82
C LYS A 834 28.11 -48.32 8.35
N ASP A 835 28.45 -49.41 9.04
CA ASP A 835 28.59 -49.40 10.51
C ASP A 835 29.79 -48.52 10.93
N ILE A 836 29.54 -47.22 11.05
CA ILE A 836 30.48 -46.20 11.49
C ILE A 836 30.01 -45.57 12.80
N PRO A 837 30.93 -45.10 13.67
CA PRO A 837 30.57 -44.39 14.90
C PRO A 837 29.62 -43.21 14.64
N ALA A 838 28.63 -43.02 15.51
CA ALA A 838 27.57 -42.02 15.33
C ALA A 838 28.09 -40.56 15.31
N ASN A 839 29.33 -40.33 15.74
CA ASN A 839 30.05 -39.05 15.72
C ASN A 839 31.04 -38.92 14.53
N GLN A 840 30.86 -39.75 13.50
CA GLN A 840 31.58 -39.71 12.22
C GLN A 840 30.62 -39.84 11.03
N ASN A 841 29.31 -39.78 11.29
CA ASN A 841 28.26 -40.00 10.29
C ASN A 841 27.80 -38.65 9.72
N PRO A 842 28.11 -38.33 8.44
CA PRO A 842 27.89 -37.00 7.90
C PRO A 842 26.40 -36.63 7.84
N ILE A 843 25.51 -37.59 7.53
CA ILE A 843 24.05 -37.35 7.54
C ILE A 843 23.57 -37.03 8.96
N LYS A 844 24.19 -37.60 9.99
CA LYS A 844 23.83 -37.32 11.39
C LYS A 844 24.33 -35.95 11.85
N GLU A 845 25.52 -35.54 11.42
CA GLU A 845 26.07 -34.19 11.65
C GLU A 845 25.20 -33.13 10.94
N GLU A 846 24.86 -33.37 9.67
CA GLU A 846 23.95 -32.56 8.86
C GLU A 846 22.56 -32.42 9.52
N PHE A 847 22.01 -33.52 10.05
CA PHE A 847 20.75 -33.52 10.80
C PHE A 847 20.83 -32.79 12.15
N GLN A 848 21.95 -32.86 12.89
CA GLN A 848 22.11 -32.04 14.11
C GLN A 848 22.18 -30.54 13.78
N GLN A 849 22.85 -30.17 12.70
CA GLN A 849 22.86 -28.78 12.22
C GLN A 849 21.47 -28.34 11.77
N LEU A 850 20.67 -29.21 11.13
CA LEU A 850 19.29 -28.92 10.74
C LEU A 850 18.43 -28.59 11.98
N LEU A 851 18.49 -29.43 13.02
CA LEU A 851 17.79 -29.20 14.28
C LEU A 851 18.22 -27.89 14.96
N LYS A 852 19.48 -27.47 14.83
CA LYS A 852 20.00 -26.22 15.37
C LYS A 852 19.45 -24.98 14.64
N VAL A 853 19.31 -25.05 13.31
CA VAL A 853 18.85 -23.91 12.47
C VAL A 853 17.35 -23.93 12.16
N ARG A 854 16.63 -24.89 12.75
CA ARG A 854 15.18 -25.01 12.67
C ARG A 854 14.53 -23.80 13.37
N PRO A 855 13.58 -23.09 12.73
CA PRO A 855 12.92 -21.95 13.36
C PRO A 855 12.24 -22.34 14.68
N ASN A 856 12.44 -21.52 15.70
CA ASN A 856 11.71 -21.60 16.95
C ASN A 856 10.53 -20.62 16.88
N TYR A 857 9.31 -21.13 17.01
CA TYR A 857 8.08 -20.34 16.96
C TYR A 857 7.46 -20.23 18.35
N THR A 858 6.78 -19.11 18.60
CA THR A 858 6.19 -18.75 19.89
C THR A 858 4.73 -19.20 19.98
N ASP A 859 4.14 -19.10 21.16
CA ASP A 859 2.72 -19.41 21.33
C ASP A 859 1.77 -18.52 20.49
N ALA A 860 2.21 -17.32 20.07
CA ALA A 860 1.45 -16.39 19.25
C ALA A 860 1.47 -16.74 17.74
N ASP A 861 2.43 -17.54 17.27
CA ASP A 861 2.49 -17.99 15.86
C ASP A 861 1.42 -19.07 15.51
N TYR A 862 0.64 -19.48 16.52
CA TYR A 862 -0.39 -20.52 16.48
C TYR A 862 -1.68 -20.07 17.22
N GLU A 863 -1.91 -18.77 17.39
CA GLU A 863 -3.04 -18.24 18.17
C GLU A 863 -4.38 -18.65 17.55
N MET A 864 -4.57 -18.39 16.25
CA MET A 864 -5.77 -18.77 15.51
C MET A 864 -5.92 -20.29 15.39
N ALA A 865 -4.80 -21.02 15.22
CA ALA A 865 -4.79 -22.48 15.21
C ALA A 865 -5.26 -23.10 16.54
N LYS A 866 -4.98 -22.45 17.67
CA LYS A 866 -5.47 -22.88 19.00
C LYS A 866 -6.94 -22.54 19.20
N GLU A 867 -7.37 -21.36 18.77
CA GLU A 867 -8.80 -20.97 18.82
C GLU A 867 -9.66 -21.90 17.95
N GLY A 868 -9.21 -22.22 16.73
CA GLY A 868 -9.88 -23.13 15.81
C GLY A 868 -10.03 -24.58 16.29
N LEU A 869 -9.34 -24.97 17.36
CA LEU A 869 -9.39 -26.31 17.97
C LEU A 869 -10.25 -26.39 19.25
N GLN A 870 -10.92 -25.31 19.66
CA GLN A 870 -11.77 -25.33 20.86
C GLN A 870 -12.86 -26.41 20.76
N ASN A 871 -12.81 -27.38 21.70
CA ASN A 871 -13.60 -28.63 21.84
C ASN A 871 -13.01 -29.92 21.26
N ILE A 872 -11.79 -29.95 20.70
CA ILE A 872 -11.15 -31.19 20.22
C ILE A 872 -9.90 -31.56 21.04
N GLN A 873 -9.73 -32.85 21.30
CA GLN A 873 -8.53 -33.39 21.97
C GLN A 873 -7.25 -32.96 21.24
N ILE A 874 -6.37 -32.28 22.00
CA ILE A 874 -5.12 -31.62 21.57
C ILE A 874 -4.40 -32.42 20.47
N ASP A 875 -4.39 -31.87 19.25
CA ASP A 875 -3.45 -32.30 18.20
C ASP A 875 -2.02 -31.93 18.64
N THR A 876 -1.06 -32.84 18.53
CA THR A 876 0.35 -32.59 18.88
C THR A 876 1.12 -31.81 17.82
N VAL A 877 0.53 -31.62 16.63
CA VAL A 877 1.09 -30.89 15.49
C VAL A 877 0.06 -29.87 15.04
N LEU A 878 0.41 -28.58 15.05
CA LEU A 878 -0.46 -27.48 14.65
C LEU A 878 -0.03 -26.93 13.27
N PRO A 879 -0.92 -26.25 12.54
CA PRO A 879 -0.51 -25.39 11.43
C PRO A 879 -0.03 -24.05 11.98
N LEU A 880 1.03 -23.48 11.43
CA LEU A 880 1.40 -22.08 11.70
C LEU A 880 0.35 -21.16 11.06
N ASP A 881 -0.12 -20.15 11.78
CA ASP A 881 -1.21 -19.27 11.32
C ASP A 881 -0.88 -18.61 9.96
N LYS A 882 0.39 -18.21 9.79
CA LYS A 882 0.99 -17.62 8.57
C LYS A 882 0.92 -18.53 7.33
N TYR A 883 0.85 -19.85 7.49
CA TYR A 883 0.85 -20.84 6.40
C TYR A 883 -0.41 -21.72 6.36
N SER A 884 -1.36 -21.47 7.26
CA SER A 884 -2.63 -22.18 7.37
C SER A 884 -3.51 -21.96 6.14
N LEU A 885 -4.26 -23.00 5.78
CA LEU A 885 -5.31 -22.94 4.77
C LEU A 885 -6.67 -22.81 5.44
N TYR A 886 -7.58 -22.11 4.76
CA TYR A 886 -8.94 -21.86 5.22
C TYR A 886 -9.95 -22.45 4.23
N LEU A 887 -11.12 -22.79 4.76
CA LEU A 887 -12.22 -23.40 4.03
C LEU A 887 -13.36 -22.39 3.79
N SER A 888 -14.07 -22.55 2.68
CA SER A 888 -15.20 -21.73 2.29
C SER A 888 -16.39 -21.93 3.24
N SER A 889 -17.23 -20.91 3.43
CA SER A 889 -18.47 -21.00 4.25
C SER A 889 -19.60 -21.78 3.57
N SER A 890 -19.27 -22.62 2.57
CA SER A 890 -20.19 -23.45 1.77
C SER A 890 -20.98 -24.48 2.58
N VAL A 891 -20.45 -24.92 3.73
CA VAL A 891 -21.06 -25.92 4.62
C VAL A 891 -21.66 -25.22 5.85
N PRO A 892 -22.99 -25.14 5.99
CA PRO A 892 -23.63 -24.49 7.14
C PRO A 892 -23.24 -25.11 8.48
N ASN A 893 -23.12 -24.27 9.50
CA ASN A 893 -22.74 -24.65 10.87
C ASN A 893 -21.34 -25.27 11.03
N ARG A 894 -20.42 -25.07 10.07
CA ARG A 894 -18.98 -25.34 10.24
C ARG A 894 -18.14 -24.08 10.07
N GLY A 895 -17.01 -24.05 10.78
CA GLY A 895 -16.04 -22.96 10.69
C GLY A 895 -15.22 -23.01 9.39
N ASN A 896 -14.30 -22.07 9.24
CA ASN A 896 -13.33 -21.98 8.14
C ASN A 896 -11.96 -22.60 8.47
N PHE A 897 -11.68 -22.97 9.72
CA PHE A 897 -10.39 -23.54 10.13
C PHE A 897 -10.25 -25.01 9.74
N ILE A 898 -9.02 -25.41 9.39
CA ILE A 898 -8.59 -26.81 9.24
C ILE A 898 -7.09 -26.92 9.54
N ASN A 899 -6.64 -28.05 10.10
CA ASN A 899 -5.22 -28.34 10.31
C ASN A 899 -4.52 -28.74 8.99
N ALA A 900 -4.45 -27.79 8.05
CA ALA A 900 -3.81 -27.93 6.75
C ALA A 900 -2.93 -26.72 6.44
N ILE A 901 -1.76 -26.96 5.84
CA ILE A 901 -0.83 -25.91 5.39
C ILE A 901 -0.48 -26.06 3.91
N ASN A 902 0.01 -24.98 3.31
CA ASN A 902 0.52 -24.97 1.94
C ASN A 902 2.06 -25.06 1.88
N VAL A 903 2.58 -25.95 1.05
CA VAL A 903 4.00 -26.28 0.91
C VAL A 903 4.38 -26.29 -0.57
N SER A 904 5.53 -25.69 -0.88
CA SER A 904 6.05 -25.61 -2.24
C SER A 904 6.70 -26.91 -2.70
N SER A 905 6.56 -27.25 -3.99
CA SER A 905 7.54 -28.13 -4.63
C SER A 905 8.82 -27.35 -4.98
N TYR A 906 9.74 -27.97 -5.72
CA TYR A 906 10.89 -27.24 -6.25
C TYR A 906 10.47 -26.25 -7.36
N THR A 907 9.43 -26.59 -8.14
CA THR A 907 8.96 -25.82 -9.30
C THR A 907 7.72 -24.95 -9.06
N ASN A 908 6.88 -25.24 -8.07
CA ASN A 908 5.58 -24.57 -7.86
C ASN A 908 5.38 -24.17 -6.38
N PRO A 909 5.10 -22.89 -6.06
CA PRO A 909 5.01 -22.39 -4.68
C PRO A 909 3.83 -22.94 -3.87
N LYS A 910 2.83 -23.53 -4.52
CA LYS A 910 1.57 -24.02 -3.92
C LYS A 910 1.26 -25.49 -4.27
N ARG A 911 2.28 -26.30 -4.56
CA ARG A 911 2.09 -27.68 -5.08
C ARG A 911 1.48 -28.65 -4.06
N PHE A 912 1.78 -28.50 -2.78
CA PHE A 912 1.40 -29.48 -1.76
C PHE A 912 0.54 -28.88 -0.66
N ILE A 913 -0.58 -29.55 -0.37
CA ILE A 913 -1.39 -29.31 0.82
C ILE A 913 -1.01 -30.40 1.82
N VAL A 914 -0.60 -30.03 3.05
CA VAL A 914 -0.18 -31.00 4.06
C VAL A 914 -1.12 -30.97 5.26
N THR A 915 -1.81 -32.09 5.50
CA THR A 915 -2.80 -32.23 6.58
C THR A 915 -2.76 -33.63 7.18
N LYS A 916 -3.45 -33.84 8.31
CA LYS A 916 -3.64 -35.15 8.93
C LYS A 916 -4.79 -35.92 8.26
N TYR A 917 -4.87 -37.23 8.43
CA TYR A 917 -6.08 -37.98 8.06
C TYR A 917 -7.30 -37.40 8.80
N PRO A 918 -8.44 -37.18 8.12
CA PRO A 918 -9.65 -36.70 8.79
C PRO A 918 -10.08 -37.67 9.89
N ARG A 919 -10.55 -37.15 11.03
CA ARG A 919 -11.36 -37.93 11.98
C ARG A 919 -12.73 -38.19 11.34
N ARG A 920 -13.52 -39.13 11.88
CA ARG A 920 -14.81 -39.54 11.25
C ARG A 920 -15.77 -38.37 11.05
N ASP A 921 -15.79 -37.43 11.98
CA ASP A 921 -16.65 -36.25 11.97
C ASP A 921 -16.04 -35.08 11.18
N ASP A 922 -14.74 -35.13 10.85
CA ASP A 922 -13.99 -34.12 10.07
C ASP A 922 -14.01 -34.44 8.55
N ALA A 923 -14.59 -35.59 8.17
CA ALA A 923 -14.62 -36.09 6.79
C ALA A 923 -15.14 -35.08 5.76
N VAL A 924 -16.17 -34.32 6.13
CA VAL A 924 -16.74 -33.24 5.29
C VAL A 924 -15.77 -32.07 5.10
N ASP A 925 -14.96 -31.74 6.10
CA ASP A 925 -14.02 -30.63 6.03
C ASP A 925 -12.78 -30.99 5.21
N PHE A 926 -12.39 -32.26 5.21
CA PHE A 926 -11.39 -32.78 4.29
C PHE A 926 -11.89 -32.81 2.84
N LEU A 927 -13.14 -33.23 2.58
CA LEU A 927 -13.71 -33.16 1.23
C LEU A 927 -13.87 -31.70 0.76
N ARG A 928 -14.26 -30.78 1.66
CA ARG A 928 -14.29 -29.33 1.42
C ARG A 928 -12.90 -28.78 1.10
N LEU A 929 -11.85 -29.18 1.80
CA LEU A 929 -10.45 -28.83 1.49
C LEU A 929 -10.04 -29.23 0.06
N LEU A 930 -10.40 -30.43 -0.38
CA LEU A 930 -10.08 -30.91 -1.73
C LEU A 930 -10.81 -30.11 -2.82
N ASN A 931 -12.04 -29.68 -2.54
CA ASN A 931 -12.87 -28.90 -3.47
C ASN A 931 -12.45 -27.42 -3.51
N ASP A 932 -12.37 -26.76 -2.34
CA ASP A 932 -12.02 -25.33 -2.18
C ASP A 932 -10.63 -24.97 -2.74
N HIS A 933 -9.70 -25.93 -2.77
CA HIS A 933 -8.33 -25.75 -3.26
C HIS A 933 -8.03 -26.59 -4.52
N GLU A 934 -9.07 -27.03 -5.23
CA GLU A 934 -9.01 -27.77 -6.52
C GLU A 934 -8.01 -28.96 -6.54
N SER A 935 -7.86 -29.67 -5.41
CA SER A 935 -6.84 -30.72 -5.29
C SER A 935 -7.28 -31.99 -6.01
N LEU A 936 -6.54 -32.36 -7.07
CA LEU A 936 -6.85 -33.51 -7.92
C LEU A 936 -6.19 -34.83 -7.46
N THR A 937 -5.24 -34.78 -6.53
CA THR A 937 -4.51 -35.96 -6.05
C THR A 937 -4.36 -35.94 -4.54
N VAL A 938 -4.73 -37.05 -3.89
CA VAL A 938 -4.48 -37.30 -2.47
C VAL A 938 -3.40 -38.38 -2.35
N VAL A 939 -2.37 -38.13 -1.54
CA VAL A 939 -1.28 -39.08 -1.25
C VAL A 939 -1.37 -39.50 0.22
N CYS A 940 -1.85 -40.71 0.47
CA CYS A 940 -1.82 -41.33 1.79
C CYS A 940 -0.44 -41.96 2.04
N MET A 941 0.20 -41.58 3.15
CA MET A 941 1.54 -42.09 3.49
C MET A 941 1.51 -43.52 4.07
N ASP A 942 0.36 -43.95 4.60
CA ASP A 942 0.09 -45.31 5.06
C ASP A 942 -0.80 -46.07 4.06
N PRO A 943 -0.76 -47.42 4.03
CA PRO A 943 -1.67 -48.21 3.20
C PRO A 943 -3.14 -47.99 3.60
N VAL A 944 -4.02 -47.72 2.63
CA VAL A 944 -5.44 -47.35 2.86
C VAL A 944 -6.20 -48.37 3.72
N TYR A 945 -5.85 -49.66 3.69
CA TYR A 945 -6.51 -50.69 4.50
C TYR A 945 -6.20 -50.59 6.01
N GLU A 946 -5.16 -49.85 6.42
CA GLU A 946 -4.80 -49.62 7.83
C GLU A 946 -5.43 -48.33 8.41
N ILE A 947 -5.85 -47.40 7.55
CA ILE A 947 -6.34 -46.08 7.96
C ILE A 947 -7.82 -46.19 8.38
N HIS A 948 -8.08 -46.55 9.64
CA HIS A 948 -9.43 -46.75 10.19
C HIS A 948 -10.42 -45.58 9.99
N SER A 949 -9.94 -44.34 9.82
CA SER A 949 -10.81 -43.19 9.57
C SER A 949 -11.15 -42.99 8.09
N VAL A 950 -10.40 -43.55 7.13
CA VAL A 950 -10.63 -43.39 5.69
C VAL A 950 -12.01 -43.89 5.26
N GLN A 951 -12.52 -44.89 5.99
CA GLN A 951 -13.87 -45.44 5.84
C GLN A 951 -15.00 -44.43 6.08
N SER A 952 -14.72 -43.23 6.61
CA SER A 952 -15.71 -42.15 6.74
C SER A 952 -16.02 -41.42 5.44
N TRP A 953 -15.06 -41.34 4.50
CA TRP A 953 -15.20 -40.58 3.24
C TRP A 953 -14.94 -41.41 1.98
N LEU A 954 -13.95 -42.30 2.00
CA LEU A 954 -13.59 -43.13 0.85
C LEU A 954 -14.54 -44.35 0.74
N PRO A 955 -15.23 -44.57 -0.39
CA PRO A 955 -16.00 -45.79 -0.65
C PRO A 955 -15.17 -46.86 -1.35
N ASP A 956 -15.58 -48.13 -1.20
CA ASP A 956 -15.10 -49.24 -2.01
C ASP A 956 -15.51 -49.11 -3.49
N ILE A 957 -14.89 -49.90 -4.37
CA ILE A 957 -15.10 -49.84 -5.81
C ILE A 957 -16.59 -49.93 -6.20
N SER A 958 -17.04 -49.05 -7.10
CA SER A 958 -18.43 -48.89 -7.54
C SER A 958 -19.46 -48.52 -6.46
N ALA A 959 -19.04 -48.32 -5.21
CA ALA A 959 -19.91 -47.83 -4.13
C ALA A 959 -19.89 -46.29 -4.04
N SER A 960 -20.91 -45.75 -3.37
CA SER A 960 -21.02 -44.33 -3.03
C SER A 960 -21.17 -44.14 -1.53
N LYS A 961 -20.68 -43.01 -1.00
CA LYS A 961 -20.71 -42.64 0.41
C LYS A 961 -21.19 -41.19 0.54
N VAL A 962 -22.28 -40.99 1.26
CA VAL A 962 -22.85 -39.65 1.49
C VAL A 962 -22.17 -39.04 2.71
N VAL A 963 -21.55 -37.87 2.51
CA VAL A 963 -20.84 -37.08 3.53
C VAL A 963 -21.33 -35.63 3.39
N PRO A 964 -22.54 -35.30 3.88
CA PRO A 964 -23.27 -34.10 3.48
C PRO A 964 -22.46 -32.81 3.66
N PRO A 965 -22.42 -31.90 2.67
CA PRO A 965 -23.25 -31.87 1.45
C PRO A 965 -22.77 -32.76 0.29
N PHE A 966 -21.64 -33.46 0.43
CA PHE A 966 -21.03 -34.21 -0.67
C PHE A 966 -21.54 -35.65 -0.77
N THR A 967 -21.51 -36.21 -1.98
CA THR A 967 -21.56 -37.66 -2.21
C THR A 967 -20.30 -38.11 -2.92
N VAL A 968 -19.48 -38.92 -2.27
CA VAL A 968 -18.27 -39.50 -2.87
C VAL A 968 -18.64 -40.80 -3.58
N HIS A 969 -18.17 -41.00 -4.81
CA HIS A 969 -18.37 -42.24 -5.58
C HIS A 969 -17.04 -42.78 -6.12
N CYS A 970 -16.74 -44.06 -5.92
CA CYS A 970 -15.50 -44.68 -6.39
C CYS A 970 -15.68 -45.29 -7.78
N GLN A 971 -15.21 -44.58 -8.82
CA GLN A 971 -15.29 -45.01 -10.22
C GLN A 971 -14.43 -46.25 -10.49
N SER A 972 -13.20 -46.27 -9.95
CA SER A 972 -12.27 -47.37 -10.15
C SER A 972 -11.30 -47.51 -8.98
N LYS A 973 -10.82 -48.74 -8.79
CA LYS A 973 -9.75 -49.09 -7.87
C LYS A 973 -8.77 -50.00 -8.59
N SER A 974 -7.47 -49.73 -8.47
CA SER A 974 -6.41 -50.60 -8.97
C SER A 974 -5.32 -50.79 -7.91
N GLU A 975 -5.04 -52.05 -7.59
CA GLU A 975 -3.89 -52.45 -6.77
C GLU A 975 -2.86 -53.07 -7.71
N THR A 976 -1.80 -52.32 -8.04
CA THR A 976 -0.72 -52.79 -8.90
C THR A 976 0.60 -52.76 -8.13
N GLU A 977 1.46 -51.78 -8.38
CA GLU A 977 2.65 -51.56 -7.57
C GLU A 977 2.37 -50.67 -6.36
N ILE A 978 1.40 -49.76 -6.52
CA ILE A 978 0.78 -48.92 -5.49
C ILE A 978 -0.74 -49.12 -5.53
N THR A 979 -1.45 -48.69 -4.50
CA THR A 979 -2.92 -48.67 -4.49
C THR A 979 -3.43 -47.33 -5.02
N ARG A 980 -4.36 -47.35 -5.98
CA ARG A 980 -5.03 -46.17 -6.53
C ARG A 980 -6.55 -46.34 -6.46
N HIS A 981 -7.25 -45.29 -6.04
CA HIS A 981 -8.69 -45.11 -6.21
C HIS A 981 -8.94 -43.85 -7.03
N VAL A 982 -9.89 -43.89 -7.97
CA VAL A 982 -10.40 -42.68 -8.63
C VAL A 982 -11.80 -42.43 -8.12
N ILE A 983 -12.01 -41.26 -7.50
CA ILE A 983 -13.28 -40.87 -6.90
C ILE A 983 -13.85 -39.61 -7.56
N LEU A 984 -15.18 -39.56 -7.66
CA LEU A 984 -15.92 -38.31 -7.88
C LEU A 984 -16.45 -37.82 -6.53
N ILE A 985 -16.18 -36.57 -6.19
CA ILE A 985 -16.86 -35.83 -5.12
C ILE A 985 -17.99 -35.05 -5.80
N ILE A 986 -19.22 -35.45 -5.56
CA ILE A 986 -20.42 -34.86 -6.17
C ILE A 986 -21.03 -33.85 -5.17
N GLN A 987 -21.26 -32.62 -5.63
CA GLN A 987 -21.88 -31.53 -4.87
C GLN A 987 -23.42 -31.55 -4.99
N ASN A 988 -24.11 -30.81 -4.12
CA ASN A 988 -25.59 -30.77 -4.06
C ASN A 988 -26.26 -30.13 -5.31
N ASP A 989 -25.53 -29.31 -6.05
CA ASP A 989 -25.95 -28.68 -7.32
C ASP A 989 -25.72 -29.59 -8.54
N GLY A 990 -24.96 -30.69 -8.37
CA GLY A 990 -24.57 -31.62 -9.42
C GLY A 990 -23.17 -31.41 -9.99
N GLU A 991 -22.38 -30.44 -9.51
CA GLU A 991 -20.97 -30.35 -9.89
C GLU A 991 -20.16 -31.55 -9.37
N THR A 992 -19.11 -31.94 -10.10
CA THR A 992 -18.31 -33.13 -9.79
C THR A 992 -16.82 -32.84 -9.84
N HIS A 993 -16.14 -32.93 -8.69
CA HIS A 993 -14.69 -32.83 -8.59
C HIS A 993 -14.06 -34.23 -8.63
N SER A 994 -13.10 -34.46 -9.53
CA SER A 994 -12.50 -35.78 -9.76
C SER A 994 -11.13 -35.89 -9.10
N VAL A 995 -10.99 -36.78 -8.12
CA VAL A 995 -9.78 -36.90 -7.29
C VAL A 995 -9.18 -38.30 -7.39
N THR A 996 -7.87 -38.39 -7.55
CA THR A 996 -7.11 -39.64 -7.50
C THR A 996 -6.47 -39.82 -6.13
N VAL A 997 -6.88 -40.84 -5.38
CA VAL A 997 -6.28 -41.19 -4.08
C VAL A 997 -5.26 -42.31 -4.28
N ILE A 998 -3.98 -42.03 -4.01
CA ILE A 998 -2.89 -43.01 -4.05
C ILE A 998 -2.36 -43.32 -2.64
N SER A 999 -1.96 -44.57 -2.41
CA SER A 999 -1.27 -45.01 -1.19
C SER A 999 -0.25 -46.11 -1.51
N PRO A 1000 0.76 -46.34 -0.66
CA PRO A 1000 1.61 -47.50 -0.83
C PRO A 1000 0.81 -48.78 -0.57
N SER A 1001 1.27 -49.88 -1.14
CA SER A 1001 0.66 -51.22 -0.96
C SER A 1001 1.15 -51.91 0.32
N THR A 1002 2.27 -51.46 0.88
CA THR A 1002 2.85 -51.91 2.15
C THR A 1002 3.38 -50.71 2.94
N ARG A 1003 3.60 -50.85 4.26
CA ARG A 1003 4.17 -49.76 5.08
C ARG A 1003 5.53 -49.32 4.53
N LEU A 1004 5.74 -48.00 4.48
CA LEU A 1004 7.02 -47.41 4.07
C LEU A 1004 8.11 -47.68 5.13
N THR A 1005 9.36 -47.94 4.70
CA THR A 1005 10.47 -48.23 5.61
C THR A 1005 11.79 -47.60 5.13
N THR A 1006 12.75 -47.45 6.04
CA THR A 1006 14.15 -47.12 5.73
C THR A 1006 14.93 -48.27 5.06
N VAL A 1007 14.35 -49.48 5.00
CA VAL A 1007 15.02 -50.68 4.45
C VAL A 1007 14.68 -50.85 2.97
N ASP A 1008 13.39 -50.82 2.61
CA ASP A 1008 12.92 -50.78 1.22
C ASP A 1008 12.24 -49.45 0.91
N THR A 1009 12.84 -48.69 -0.02
CA THR A 1009 12.35 -47.40 -0.51
C THR A 1009 11.43 -47.52 -1.74
N SER A 1010 11.27 -48.72 -2.31
CA SER A 1010 10.62 -48.93 -3.62
C SER A 1010 9.21 -48.35 -3.69
N GLN A 1011 8.41 -48.53 -2.64
CA GLN A 1011 7.07 -47.97 -2.51
C GLN A 1011 7.08 -46.44 -2.50
N LEU A 1012 8.01 -45.81 -1.77
CA LEU A 1012 8.14 -44.35 -1.73
C LEU A 1012 8.61 -43.80 -3.09
N ARG A 1013 9.61 -44.43 -3.73
CA ARG A 1013 10.06 -44.05 -5.08
C ARG A 1013 8.93 -44.14 -6.11
N ARG A 1014 8.06 -45.15 -6.01
CA ARG A 1014 6.87 -45.30 -6.86
C ARG A 1014 5.85 -44.19 -6.65
N LEU A 1015 5.49 -43.87 -5.40
CA LEU A 1015 4.58 -42.76 -5.08
C LEU A 1015 5.10 -41.40 -5.58
N VAL A 1016 6.41 -41.15 -5.40
CA VAL A 1016 7.05 -39.91 -5.88
C VAL A 1016 7.06 -39.88 -7.41
N SER A 1017 7.39 -40.99 -8.08
CA SER A 1017 7.40 -41.08 -9.55
C SER A 1017 6.00 -40.88 -10.16
N GLU A 1018 4.95 -41.45 -9.54
CA GLU A 1018 3.56 -41.23 -9.93
C GLU A 1018 3.18 -39.74 -9.90
N VAL A 1019 3.57 -39.02 -8.85
CA VAL A 1019 3.30 -37.58 -8.70
C VAL A 1019 4.16 -36.72 -9.63
N LEU A 1020 5.42 -37.08 -9.87
CA LEU A 1020 6.30 -36.40 -10.83
C LEU A 1020 5.81 -36.54 -12.28
N ASN A 1021 5.22 -37.69 -12.63
CA ASN A 1021 4.64 -37.94 -13.95
C ASN A 1021 3.28 -37.24 -14.17
N SER A 1022 2.71 -36.61 -13.14
CA SER A 1022 1.43 -35.89 -13.24
C SER A 1022 1.60 -34.51 -13.86
N SER A 1023 1.10 -34.34 -15.09
CA SER A 1023 1.12 -33.08 -15.85
C SER A 1023 0.10 -32.03 -15.38
N ALA A 1024 -0.79 -32.36 -14.43
CA ALA A 1024 -1.71 -31.40 -13.84
C ALA A 1024 -0.95 -30.50 -12.83
N ASN A 1025 -1.17 -29.18 -12.87
CA ASN A 1025 -0.51 -28.21 -11.98
C ASN A 1025 -1.23 -27.98 -10.63
N ASN A 1026 -2.42 -28.56 -10.46
CA ASN A 1026 -3.26 -28.45 -9.27
C ASN A 1026 -2.55 -28.88 -7.97
N PRO A 1027 -3.00 -28.41 -6.79
CA PRO A 1027 -2.44 -28.86 -5.51
C PRO A 1027 -2.62 -30.36 -5.27
N ILE A 1028 -1.68 -30.94 -4.54
CA ILE A 1028 -1.65 -32.36 -4.16
C ILE A 1028 -1.72 -32.45 -2.64
N THR A 1029 -2.77 -33.09 -2.11
CA THR A 1029 -2.99 -33.23 -0.66
C THR A 1029 -2.26 -34.45 -0.13
N VAL A 1030 -1.15 -34.23 0.58
CA VAL A 1030 -0.37 -35.28 1.26
C VAL A 1030 -0.90 -35.43 2.68
N VAL A 1031 -1.22 -36.66 3.08
CA VAL A 1031 -1.85 -36.99 4.36
C VAL A 1031 -1.17 -38.14 5.08
N SER A 1032 -0.95 -37.95 6.39
CA SER A 1032 -0.45 -38.94 7.33
C SER A 1032 -1.25 -38.92 8.65
N SER A 1033 -0.83 -39.70 9.64
CA SER A 1033 -1.49 -39.79 10.96
C SER A 1033 -1.60 -38.45 11.70
N ASP A 1034 -0.62 -37.57 11.57
CA ASP A 1034 -0.54 -36.27 12.25
C ASP A 1034 -0.35 -35.06 11.30
N GLY A 1035 -0.10 -35.30 10.01
CA GLY A 1035 0.21 -34.24 9.04
C GLY A 1035 1.66 -33.73 9.11
N ALA A 1036 2.57 -34.49 9.71
CA ALA A 1036 4.01 -34.26 9.70
C ALA A 1036 4.80 -35.52 9.30
N ILE A 1037 4.57 -36.62 10.02
CA ILE A 1037 5.25 -37.91 9.84
C ILE A 1037 5.09 -38.38 8.39
N LEU A 1038 6.20 -38.76 7.75
CA LEU A 1038 6.32 -39.19 6.35
C LEU A 1038 5.89 -38.18 5.27
N CYS A 1039 4.99 -37.22 5.55
CA CYS A 1039 4.67 -36.11 4.65
C CYS A 1039 5.92 -35.28 4.33
N GLY A 1040 6.75 -35.01 5.34
CA GLY A 1040 8.05 -34.35 5.14
C GLY A 1040 8.96 -35.16 4.22
N VAL A 1041 9.04 -36.47 4.43
CA VAL A 1041 9.90 -37.39 3.65
C VAL A 1041 9.48 -37.42 2.19
N PHE A 1042 8.18 -37.55 1.92
CA PHE A 1042 7.63 -37.55 0.56
C PHE A 1042 7.97 -36.27 -0.20
N ILE A 1043 7.71 -35.11 0.40
CA ILE A 1043 7.93 -33.81 -0.26
C ILE A 1043 9.43 -33.53 -0.41
N ALA A 1044 10.26 -33.90 0.57
CA ALA A 1044 11.72 -33.75 0.49
C ALA A 1044 12.32 -34.60 -0.64
N VAL A 1045 11.93 -35.88 -0.76
CA VAL A 1045 12.37 -36.75 -1.88
C VAL A 1045 11.86 -36.22 -3.22
N HIS A 1046 10.59 -35.82 -3.32
CA HIS A 1046 10.03 -35.23 -4.54
C HIS A 1046 10.81 -33.99 -4.99
N ASN A 1047 11.08 -33.06 -4.07
CA ASN A 1047 11.79 -31.82 -4.38
C ASN A 1047 13.27 -32.06 -4.70
N ALA A 1048 13.91 -33.03 -4.04
CA ALA A 1048 15.26 -33.47 -4.39
C ALA A 1048 15.34 -34.06 -5.81
N VAL A 1049 14.36 -34.90 -6.20
CA VAL A 1049 14.31 -35.45 -7.55
C VAL A 1049 14.03 -34.36 -8.61
N GLN A 1050 13.14 -33.40 -8.33
CA GLN A 1050 12.96 -32.23 -9.20
C GLN A 1050 14.23 -31.37 -9.31
N GLN A 1051 15.00 -31.21 -8.23
CA GLN A 1051 16.27 -30.49 -8.24
C GLN A 1051 17.31 -31.19 -9.12
N ILE A 1052 17.44 -32.52 -9.00
CA ILE A 1052 18.33 -33.33 -9.83
C ILE A 1052 17.95 -33.20 -11.32
N GLN A 1053 16.66 -33.27 -11.64
CA GLN A 1053 16.15 -33.15 -13.01
C GLN A 1053 16.38 -31.76 -13.65
N LEU A 1054 16.48 -30.69 -12.84
CA LEU A 1054 16.63 -29.32 -13.34
C LEU A 1054 18.06 -28.79 -13.27
N ASP A 1055 18.87 -29.19 -12.29
CA ASP A 1055 20.17 -28.58 -11.99
C ASP A 1055 21.34 -29.57 -11.77
N ASP A 1056 21.15 -30.88 -12.04
CA ASP A 1056 22.22 -31.91 -12.04
C ASP A 1056 23.00 -32.03 -10.70
N GLY A 1057 22.30 -31.74 -9.60
CA GLY A 1057 22.83 -31.77 -8.24
C GLY A 1057 21.70 -31.79 -7.20
N VAL A 1058 22.05 -31.89 -5.92
CA VAL A 1058 21.05 -32.00 -4.83
C VAL A 1058 21.51 -31.35 -3.52
N ASP A 1059 20.57 -30.73 -2.79
CA ASP A 1059 20.76 -30.19 -1.44
C ASP A 1059 19.57 -30.60 -0.54
N ILE A 1060 19.69 -31.77 0.11
CA ILE A 1060 18.64 -32.30 1.00
C ILE A 1060 18.46 -31.41 2.24
N PHE A 1061 19.56 -30.91 2.80
CA PHE A 1061 19.55 -30.01 3.95
C PHE A 1061 18.69 -28.77 3.70
N THR A 1062 18.95 -28.06 2.60
CA THR A 1062 18.20 -26.86 2.23
C THR A 1062 16.75 -27.19 1.86
N ALA A 1063 16.51 -28.31 1.17
CA ALA A 1063 15.16 -28.77 0.84
C ALA A 1063 14.33 -29.02 2.11
N VAL A 1064 14.86 -29.74 3.10
CA VAL A 1064 14.15 -30.00 4.37
C VAL A 1064 14.05 -28.74 5.24
N ARG A 1065 15.08 -27.87 5.27
CA ARG A 1065 15.04 -26.57 5.95
C ARG A 1065 13.90 -25.68 5.41
N GLN A 1066 13.58 -25.73 4.11
CA GLN A 1066 12.41 -25.04 3.53
C GLN A 1066 11.06 -25.60 3.99
N LEU A 1067 10.98 -26.91 4.29
CA LEU A 1067 9.78 -27.54 4.84
C LEU A 1067 9.59 -27.15 6.31
N GLN A 1068 10.65 -27.21 7.11
CA GLN A 1068 10.63 -26.90 8.54
C GLN A 1068 10.34 -25.42 8.85
N VAL A 1069 10.55 -24.51 7.89
CA VAL A 1069 10.04 -23.12 7.98
C VAL A 1069 8.51 -23.07 8.02
N ARG A 1070 7.81 -24.03 7.38
CA ARG A 1070 6.33 -24.06 7.28
C ARG A 1070 5.65 -24.97 8.31
N ARG A 1071 6.36 -26.00 8.78
CA ARG A 1071 5.97 -26.90 9.88
C ARG A 1071 7.23 -27.59 10.44
N PRO A 1072 7.73 -27.17 11.62
CA PRO A 1072 8.99 -27.67 12.21
C PRO A 1072 9.08 -29.19 12.42
N GLU A 1073 7.96 -29.89 12.36
CA GLU A 1073 7.81 -31.34 12.59
C GLU A 1073 8.11 -32.17 11.33
N LEU A 1074 8.10 -31.56 10.13
CA LEU A 1074 8.41 -32.25 8.87
C LEU A 1074 9.88 -32.73 8.83
N CYS A 1075 10.09 -34.04 8.67
CA CYS A 1075 11.42 -34.68 8.78
C CYS A 1075 12.15 -34.31 10.09
N SER A 1076 11.42 -34.34 11.21
CA SER A 1076 11.97 -33.98 12.53
C SER A 1076 12.72 -35.11 13.23
N THR A 1077 12.79 -36.30 12.63
CA THR A 1077 13.54 -37.46 13.13
C THR A 1077 14.73 -37.82 12.23
N PHE A 1078 15.78 -38.43 12.82
CA PHE A 1078 16.96 -38.86 12.07
C PHE A 1078 16.61 -40.02 11.11
N GLU A 1079 15.67 -40.86 11.51
CA GLU A 1079 15.14 -41.99 10.75
C GLU A 1079 14.46 -41.53 9.47
N GLU A 1080 13.62 -40.48 9.54
CA GLU A 1080 13.03 -39.83 8.36
C GLU A 1080 14.09 -39.14 7.50
N TYR A 1081 15.02 -38.40 8.10
CA TYR A 1081 16.06 -37.68 7.36
C TYR A 1081 16.95 -38.66 6.56
N ASN A 1082 17.39 -39.75 7.19
CA ASN A 1082 18.12 -40.83 6.55
C ASN A 1082 17.28 -41.56 5.48
N MET A 1083 15.95 -41.66 5.67
CA MET A 1083 15.04 -42.19 4.65
C MET A 1083 15.02 -41.33 3.37
N VAL A 1084 15.05 -40.00 3.50
CA VAL A 1084 15.16 -39.09 2.34
C VAL A 1084 16.48 -39.35 1.59
N HIS A 1085 17.61 -39.32 2.30
CA HIS A 1085 18.92 -39.57 1.68
C HIS A 1085 18.98 -40.89 0.94
N LYS A 1086 18.49 -41.98 1.57
CA LYS A 1086 18.44 -43.30 0.93
C LYS A 1086 17.58 -43.30 -0.32
N THR A 1087 16.37 -42.79 -0.23
CA THR A 1087 15.39 -42.85 -1.34
C THR A 1087 15.90 -42.09 -2.56
N VAL A 1088 16.64 -40.99 -2.35
CA VAL A 1088 17.28 -40.23 -3.43
C VAL A 1088 18.50 -40.98 -4.00
N THR A 1089 19.36 -41.58 -3.18
CA THR A 1089 20.48 -42.42 -3.66
C THR A 1089 19.97 -43.65 -4.46
N ASP A 1090 18.98 -44.37 -3.95
CA ASP A 1090 18.33 -45.50 -4.62
C ASP A 1090 17.68 -45.07 -5.95
N HIS A 1091 17.16 -43.84 -6.05
CA HIS A 1091 16.62 -43.27 -7.29
C HIS A 1091 17.74 -42.99 -8.31
N ILE A 1092 18.81 -42.30 -7.91
CA ILE A 1092 19.97 -41.99 -8.77
C ILE A 1092 20.58 -43.29 -9.33
N GLN A 1093 20.82 -44.29 -8.49
CA GLN A 1093 21.37 -45.58 -8.90
C GLN A 1093 20.45 -46.32 -9.89
N SER A 1094 19.15 -46.42 -9.59
CA SER A 1094 18.21 -47.06 -10.52
C SER A 1094 18.06 -46.34 -11.87
N THR A 1095 18.30 -45.02 -11.90
CA THR A 1095 18.22 -44.23 -13.13
C THR A 1095 19.47 -44.44 -13.99
N SER A 1096 20.67 -44.47 -13.40
CA SER A 1096 21.91 -44.70 -14.17
C SER A 1096 22.00 -46.13 -14.74
N GLU A 1097 21.56 -47.15 -14.01
CA GLU A 1097 21.45 -48.53 -14.51
C GLU A 1097 20.51 -48.63 -15.74
N SER A 1098 19.42 -47.86 -15.75
CA SER A 1098 18.50 -47.82 -16.88
C SER A 1098 19.11 -47.20 -18.14
N ILE A 1099 20.07 -46.27 -18.00
CA ILE A 1099 20.76 -45.64 -19.13
C ILE A 1099 21.79 -46.60 -19.75
N TYR A 1100 22.55 -47.32 -18.92
CA TYR A 1100 23.51 -48.34 -19.40
C TYR A 1100 22.83 -49.61 -19.96
N SER A 1101 21.57 -49.86 -19.62
CA SER A 1101 20.79 -50.99 -20.15
C SER A 1101 20.09 -50.70 -21.49
N ASN A 1102 20.20 -49.47 -22.01
CA ASN A 1102 19.59 -49.02 -23.27
C ASN A 1102 20.63 -48.48 -24.29
N GLN A 1103 21.89 -48.90 -24.16
CA GLN A 1103 22.99 -48.66 -25.12
C GLN A 1103 23.52 -50.00 -25.68
#